data_AF-A0A068S3C8-F1
#
_entry.id   AF-A0A068S3C8-F1
#
_cell.length_a   1.000
_cell.length_b   1.000
_cell.length_c   1.000
_cell.angle_alpha   90.00
_cell.angle_beta   90.00
_cell.angle_gamma   90.00
#
_symmetry.space_group_name_H-M   'P 1'
#
loop_
_entity.id
_entity.type
_entity.pdbx_description
1 polymer ?
#
loop_
_entity_poly.entity_id
_entity_poly.type
_entity_poly.pdbx_seq_one_letter_code
_entity_poly.pdbx_strand_id
1 'polypeptide(L)'
;MWKRALFALASAVTLVSAQKAEDYKVTHLPGIDSADLTLSQYAGHIELDPRTHGNMFFWMIEQTHETNPEKLIIWLNGGPGCSSMDGLFLENGPYRVNPDMSLNITAGGWQDHATIVFLDQPVGTGLSFVDSDGYMKNMKEVTDDFALFLDKFFELFPNLQQRDLYLAGESFAGTYIPYFAKRMLELNNKGDRNFNLQGIAIGNGWIAPRHQYEAYYDFAVAKNLIPERRKKLAESTIAKCRENLAKKESISIGQCEDVLDVIMQGTVYEEDNVKYCINEYDIRITDELYSEGCGMAWPHELDQVTTYLRTDELVAAVHAQEKNGGWNECTGRVSSHLDTSSDEPAYNLLPEILKETRVLLFSGDQDLICNVYGTQYLIGNMTWNGETGFQAETVDWYIDDKIVGSYTEDRNLTFAIVMNGSHMLPYDKPFESLDMINRFMGVGDNKVNGKISRLGDGSVEAGGEPQNPDGSAESVTDDEGTDWSQYYSWGTSALIVVILFAAIAGYCWYKSRKQAREGYARPSSTTRDGEPMGGGFLGLFAKGKRSNRPKLRLDDQDDTNELDELVIETPTLFAAEEYSDDDHHRRSGENAAAKSSKKDTPTTRFAIAEEGESDDDFEDFADWDDGDNSTLIESKKPSKSNLKKD
;
A
#
# COMPACT_ATOMS: atom_id res chain seq x y z
N MET A 1 -3.22 69.76 40.36
CA MET A 1 -3.83 69.29 39.10
C MET A 1 -3.51 67.82 38.92
N TRP A 2 -4.46 67.01 38.43
CA TRP A 2 -4.39 65.54 38.44
C TRP A 2 -4.27 64.97 37.02
N LYS A 3 -3.52 63.86 36.92
CA LYS A 3 -3.70 62.70 36.02
C LYS A 3 -3.90 62.92 34.51
N ARG A 4 -2.96 62.38 33.72
CA ARG A 4 -3.10 61.69 32.41
C ARG A 4 -1.69 61.32 31.92
N ALA A 5 -1.43 60.22 31.22
CA ALA A 5 -2.06 58.89 31.19
C ALA A 5 -1.00 57.93 30.60
N LEU A 6 -0.85 56.73 31.17
CA LEU A 6 0.04 55.68 30.63
C LEU A 6 -0.84 54.52 30.20
N PHE A 7 -0.92 54.28 28.89
CA PHE A 7 -1.46 53.05 28.32
C PHE A 7 -0.29 52.20 27.85
N ALA A 8 -0.11 51.04 28.47
CA ALA A 8 0.77 50.00 27.97
C ALA A 8 -0.01 49.12 26.98
N LEU A 9 0.54 48.88 25.80
CA LEU A 9 0.06 47.77 24.97
C LEU A 9 0.49 46.47 25.64
N ALA A 10 -0.49 45.65 26.02
CA ALA A 10 -0.26 44.23 26.28
C ALA A 10 -0.44 43.49 24.95
N SER A 11 0.65 43.21 24.25
CA SER A 11 0.62 42.24 23.16
C SER A 11 0.39 40.86 23.75
N ALA A 12 -0.77 40.26 23.49
CA ALA A 12 -1.02 38.88 23.83
C ALA A 12 -0.16 37.99 22.95
N VAL A 13 0.97 37.51 23.49
CA VAL A 13 1.68 36.37 22.92
C VAL A 13 0.85 35.15 23.26
N THR A 14 0.09 34.64 22.29
CA THR A 14 -0.46 33.29 22.34
C THR A 14 0.71 32.32 22.40
N LEU A 15 0.98 31.80 23.60
CA LEU A 15 1.82 30.62 23.76
C LEU A 15 1.09 29.45 23.09
N VAL A 16 1.47 29.16 21.85
CA VAL A 16 1.15 27.87 21.23
C VAL A 16 1.80 26.82 22.14
N SER A 17 0.97 26.00 22.78
CA SER A 17 1.49 24.84 23.51
C SER A 17 2.07 23.87 22.47
N ALA A 18 3.24 23.30 22.75
CA ALA A 18 3.69 22.16 21.96
C ALA A 18 2.65 21.04 22.12
N GLN A 19 2.14 20.55 20.99
CA GLN A 19 1.28 19.37 20.91
C GLN A 19 1.98 18.17 21.54
N LYS A 20 1.20 17.24 22.09
CA LYS A 20 1.67 16.02 22.74
C LYS A 20 0.79 14.85 22.33
N ALA A 21 1.32 13.62 22.45
CA ALA A 21 0.56 12.39 22.21
C ALA A 21 -0.87 12.37 22.79
N GLU A 22 -1.06 12.81 24.05
CA GLU A 22 -2.39 12.81 24.69
C GLU A 22 -3.40 13.79 24.02
N ASP A 23 -2.94 14.80 23.28
CA ASP A 23 -3.82 15.72 22.54
C ASP A 23 -4.44 15.03 21.29
N TYR A 24 -3.93 13.87 20.88
CA TYR A 24 -4.40 13.05 19.75
C TYR A 24 -5.28 11.87 20.20
N LYS A 25 -5.51 11.69 21.50
CA LYS A 25 -6.08 10.45 22.05
C LYS A 25 -7.57 10.29 21.76
N VAL A 26 -7.93 9.22 21.04
CA VAL A 26 -9.33 8.93 20.71
C VAL A 26 -9.97 8.22 21.90
N THR A 27 -10.96 8.87 22.52
CA THR A 27 -11.60 8.44 23.78
C THR A 27 -13.02 7.90 23.63
N HIS A 28 -13.61 8.10 22.46
CA HIS A 28 -14.94 7.65 22.07
C HIS A 28 -14.95 7.46 20.55
N LEU A 29 -15.88 6.65 20.05
CA LEU A 29 -16.20 6.52 18.63
C LEU A 29 -17.72 6.37 18.53
N PRO A 30 -18.38 6.92 17.48
CA PRO A 30 -19.79 6.68 17.25
C PRO A 30 -20.05 5.19 17.03
N GLY A 31 -21.27 4.73 17.35
CA GLY A 31 -21.68 3.35 17.10
C GLY A 31 -21.10 2.28 18.04
N ILE A 32 -20.26 2.63 19.02
CA ILE A 32 -19.75 1.72 20.07
C ILE A 32 -19.76 2.41 21.44
N ASP A 33 -20.19 1.69 22.49
CA ASP A 33 -20.11 2.21 23.86
C ASP A 33 -18.66 2.38 24.31
N SER A 34 -18.32 3.49 24.96
CA SER A 34 -16.95 3.79 25.41
C SER A 34 -16.41 2.79 26.46
N ALA A 35 -17.26 1.92 27.01
CA ALA A 35 -16.87 0.81 27.88
C ALA A 35 -16.35 -0.41 27.09
N ASP A 36 -16.80 -0.58 25.85
CA ASP A 36 -16.42 -1.68 24.96
C ASP A 36 -15.29 -1.28 24.00
N LEU A 37 -14.97 0.01 23.89
CA LEU A 37 -13.80 0.55 23.19
C LEU A 37 -12.50 0.27 23.98
N THR A 38 -12.08 -0.99 23.97
CA THR A 38 -10.94 -1.49 24.79
C THR A 38 -9.56 -1.20 24.20
N LEU A 39 -9.49 -0.83 22.92
CA LEU A 39 -8.23 -0.56 22.22
C LEU A 39 -7.75 0.87 22.51
N SER A 40 -6.46 1.01 22.85
CA SER A 40 -5.81 2.31 23.01
C SER A 40 -5.38 2.85 21.65
N GLN A 41 -5.74 4.10 21.35
CA GLN A 41 -5.63 4.66 20.02
C GLN A 41 -5.51 6.19 19.99
N TYR A 42 -4.85 6.70 18.96
CA TYR A 42 -4.54 8.11 18.76
C TYR A 42 -4.72 8.46 17.29
N ALA A 43 -5.39 9.58 16.99
CA ALA A 43 -5.63 10.00 15.61
C ALA A 43 -5.65 11.52 15.49
N GLY A 44 -5.32 12.02 14.30
CA GLY A 44 -5.37 13.44 13.97
C GLY A 44 -4.32 13.84 12.93
N HIS A 45 -4.15 15.16 12.77
CA HIS A 45 -3.29 15.73 11.74
C HIS A 45 -1.88 16.10 12.24
N ILE A 46 -0.89 15.88 11.37
CA ILE A 46 0.45 16.44 11.48
C ILE A 46 0.67 17.37 10.28
N GLU A 47 0.79 18.66 10.55
CA GLU A 47 1.14 19.67 9.53
C GLU A 47 2.57 19.43 9.04
N LEU A 48 2.77 19.29 7.73
CA LEU A 48 4.08 19.19 7.10
C LEU A 48 4.59 20.56 6.65
N ASP A 49 3.80 21.27 5.82
CA ASP A 49 4.15 22.57 5.22
C ASP A 49 3.05 23.64 5.46
N PRO A 50 3.31 24.62 6.34
CA PRO A 50 2.38 25.73 6.60
C PRO A 50 2.15 26.68 5.43
N ARG A 51 2.87 26.54 4.31
CA ARG A 51 2.70 27.40 3.11
C ARG A 51 1.61 26.92 2.18
N THR A 52 1.36 25.61 2.18
CA THR A 52 0.32 24.92 1.40
C THR A 52 -0.75 24.31 2.32
N HIS A 53 -0.65 24.55 3.63
CA HIS A 53 -1.44 23.89 4.68
C HIS A 53 -1.46 22.35 4.54
N GLY A 54 -0.36 21.78 4.05
CA GLY A 54 -0.22 20.34 3.82
C GLY A 54 -0.21 19.58 5.15
N ASN A 55 -1.24 18.80 5.41
CA ASN A 55 -1.46 18.05 6.63
C ASN A 55 -1.67 16.57 6.31
N MET A 56 -0.95 15.69 7.01
CA MET A 56 -1.15 14.24 6.93
C MET A 56 -1.94 13.76 8.15
N PHE A 57 -3.04 13.04 7.90
CA PHE A 57 -3.83 12.37 8.90
C PHE A 57 -3.27 10.98 9.19
N PHE A 58 -3.16 10.64 10.47
CA PHE A 58 -2.84 9.29 10.93
C PHE A 58 -3.91 8.79 11.89
N TRP A 59 -4.08 7.47 11.93
CA TRP A 59 -4.79 6.78 13.00
C TRP A 59 -3.91 5.62 13.50
N MET A 60 -3.50 5.70 14.76
CA MET A 60 -2.69 4.70 15.42
C MET A 60 -3.52 3.82 16.36
N ILE A 61 -3.36 2.51 16.27
CA ILE A 61 -3.90 1.51 17.21
C ILE A 61 -2.72 0.84 17.93
N GLU A 62 -2.70 0.87 19.26
CA GLU A 62 -1.65 0.23 20.07
C GLU A 62 -1.81 -1.30 20.12
N GLN A 63 -0.69 -2.01 20.26
CA GLN A 63 -0.67 -3.48 20.27
C GLN A 63 -1.43 -4.07 21.47
N THR A 64 -2.16 -5.18 21.29
CA THR A 64 -2.93 -5.83 22.37
C THR A 64 -2.13 -6.90 23.12
N HIS A 65 -1.10 -7.49 22.49
CA HIS A 65 -0.15 -8.38 23.15
C HIS A 65 1.26 -7.78 23.15
N GLU A 66 1.92 -7.84 24.32
CA GLU A 66 3.30 -7.38 24.46
C GLU A 66 4.27 -8.29 23.69
N THR A 67 5.09 -7.68 22.84
CA THR A 67 6.20 -8.33 22.14
C THR A 67 7.53 -7.75 22.63
N ASN A 68 8.61 -8.53 22.56
CA ASN A 68 9.96 -8.06 22.94
C ASN A 68 10.98 -8.42 21.85
N PRO A 69 11.53 -7.44 21.10
CA PRO A 69 11.18 -6.01 21.14
C PRO A 69 9.75 -5.74 20.67
N GLU A 70 9.20 -4.59 21.06
CA GLU A 70 7.89 -4.13 20.59
C GLU A 70 7.92 -3.82 19.09
N LYS A 71 6.80 -4.06 18.38
CA LYS A 71 6.70 -3.87 16.93
C LYS A 71 5.87 -2.64 16.55
N LEU A 72 6.27 -1.97 15.48
CA LEU A 72 5.59 -0.82 14.88
C LEU A 72 5.41 -1.05 13.38
N ILE A 73 4.19 -0.98 12.88
CA ILE A 73 3.86 -1.03 11.45
C ILE A 73 3.34 0.35 11.04
N ILE A 74 3.84 0.90 9.94
CA ILE A 74 3.13 1.95 9.20
C ILE A 74 2.39 1.26 8.06
N TRP A 75 1.07 1.32 8.04
CA TRP A 75 0.22 0.77 6.98
C TRP A 75 -0.14 1.83 5.95
N LEU A 76 -0.07 1.45 4.67
CA LEU A 76 -0.23 2.30 3.50
C LEU A 76 -1.11 1.61 2.44
N ASN A 77 -2.32 2.11 2.21
CA ASN A 77 -3.08 1.75 0.99
C ASN A 77 -2.52 2.47 -0.25
N GLY A 78 -2.98 2.06 -1.43
CA GLY A 78 -2.41 2.43 -2.72
C GLY A 78 -3.12 3.57 -3.46
N GLY A 79 -3.78 3.23 -4.58
CA GLY A 79 -4.36 4.19 -5.53
C GLY A 79 -3.50 4.40 -6.78
N PRO A 80 -2.76 5.52 -6.93
CA PRO A 80 -2.30 6.43 -5.88
C PRO A 80 -3.37 7.38 -5.32
N GLY A 81 -3.34 7.57 -3.99
CA GLY A 81 -4.22 8.50 -3.28
C GLY A 81 -5.49 7.89 -2.71
N CYS A 82 -5.48 6.58 -2.42
CA CYS A 82 -6.52 5.89 -1.66
C CYS A 82 -6.18 5.86 -0.16
N SER A 83 -7.20 5.94 0.69
CA SER A 83 -7.07 6.15 2.12
C SER A 83 -6.57 4.90 2.86
N SER A 84 -5.66 5.08 3.81
CA SER A 84 -5.26 4.00 4.71
C SER A 84 -6.33 3.65 5.75
N MET A 85 -7.48 4.34 5.73
CA MET A 85 -8.66 3.96 6.51
C MET A 85 -9.34 2.69 5.96
N ASP A 86 -9.10 2.34 4.70
CA ASP A 86 -9.55 1.06 4.12
C ASP A 86 -8.86 -0.10 4.87
N GLY A 87 -7.54 0.01 5.04
CA GLY A 87 -6.75 -0.81 5.94
C GLY A 87 -7.38 -1.00 7.33
N LEU A 88 -7.81 0.12 7.94
CA LEU A 88 -8.34 0.17 9.31
C LEU A 88 -9.76 -0.43 9.47
N PHE A 89 -10.64 -0.20 8.49
CA PHE A 89 -12.09 -0.49 8.58
C PHE A 89 -12.58 -1.63 7.68
N LEU A 90 -11.76 -2.12 6.74
CA LEU A 90 -12.10 -3.21 5.81
C LEU A 90 -11.11 -4.38 5.92
N GLU A 91 -9.83 -4.10 6.15
CA GLU A 91 -8.75 -5.09 5.99
C GLU A 91 -8.12 -5.60 7.31
N ASN A 92 -6.95 -5.11 7.70
CA ASN A 92 -6.12 -5.63 8.79
C ASN A 92 -6.24 -4.82 10.09
N GLY A 93 -7.04 -3.76 10.10
CA GLY A 93 -7.49 -3.11 11.32
C GLY A 93 -8.62 -3.86 12.04
N PRO A 94 -8.85 -3.51 13.31
CA PRO A 94 -9.79 -4.21 14.18
C PRO A 94 -11.25 -3.86 13.92
N TYR A 95 -11.56 -2.78 13.19
CA TYR A 95 -12.90 -2.21 13.14
C TYR A 95 -13.69 -2.68 11.93
N ARG A 96 -15.00 -2.90 12.08
CA ARG A 96 -15.95 -3.10 10.97
C ARG A 96 -17.23 -2.31 11.23
N VAL A 97 -17.70 -1.58 10.22
CA VAL A 97 -18.92 -0.77 10.27
C VAL A 97 -20.12 -1.63 9.85
N ASN A 98 -21.15 -1.69 10.68
CA ASN A 98 -22.39 -2.41 10.36
C ASN A 98 -23.36 -1.53 9.54
N PRO A 99 -24.34 -2.11 8.84
CA PRO A 99 -25.35 -1.34 8.08
C PRO A 99 -26.20 -0.35 8.88
N ASP A 100 -26.25 -0.48 10.22
CA ASP A 100 -26.92 0.46 11.12
C ASP A 100 -25.99 1.52 11.73
N MET A 101 -24.77 1.64 11.20
CA MET A 101 -23.67 2.50 11.67
C MET A 101 -23.13 2.15 13.08
N SER A 102 -23.48 0.99 13.64
CA SER A 102 -22.78 0.47 14.82
C SER A 102 -21.38 -0.07 14.45
N LEU A 103 -20.43 0.00 15.38
CA LEU A 103 -19.04 -0.37 15.16
C LEU A 103 -18.68 -1.66 15.91
N ASN A 104 -18.21 -2.67 15.18
CA ASN A 104 -17.70 -3.92 15.74
C ASN A 104 -16.17 -3.92 15.84
N ILE A 105 -15.65 -4.56 16.88
CA ILE A 105 -14.24 -4.96 16.98
C ILE A 105 -14.14 -6.44 16.61
N THR A 106 -13.37 -6.77 15.56
CA THR A 106 -13.21 -8.12 15.01
C THR A 106 -11.80 -8.67 15.23
N ALA A 107 -11.71 -9.99 15.46
CA ALA A 107 -10.43 -10.70 15.56
C ALA A 107 -9.73 -10.85 14.20
N GLY A 108 -8.41 -11.03 14.21
CA GLY A 108 -7.60 -11.17 12.98
C GLY A 108 -6.94 -9.87 12.52
N GLY A 109 -7.19 -8.77 13.21
CA GLY A 109 -6.46 -7.52 12.97
C GLY A 109 -4.99 -7.61 13.41
N TRP A 110 -4.11 -6.95 12.68
CA TRP A 110 -2.66 -7.00 12.90
C TRP A 110 -2.21 -6.36 14.23
N GLN A 111 -3.09 -5.56 14.87
CA GLN A 111 -2.81 -4.95 16.17
C GLN A 111 -2.63 -5.97 17.30
N ASP A 112 -2.90 -7.26 17.05
CA ASP A 112 -2.69 -8.30 18.04
C ASP A 112 -1.22 -8.38 18.52
N HIS A 113 -0.23 -8.10 17.64
CA HIS A 113 1.20 -8.20 17.99
C HIS A 113 2.06 -7.01 17.54
N ALA A 114 1.48 -5.96 16.97
CA ALA A 114 2.18 -4.73 16.58
C ALA A 114 1.33 -3.49 16.82
N THR A 115 1.96 -2.35 17.09
CA THR A 115 1.26 -1.06 17.03
C THR A 115 1.22 -0.62 15.58
N ILE A 116 0.04 -0.24 15.07
CA ILE A 116 -0.14 0.10 13.66
C ILE A 116 -0.50 1.56 13.53
N VAL A 117 0.15 2.26 12.61
CA VAL A 117 -0.21 3.61 12.17
C VAL A 117 -0.75 3.51 10.74
N PHE A 118 -2.07 3.67 10.61
CA PHE A 118 -2.74 3.82 9.32
C PHE A 118 -2.55 5.27 8.87
N LEU A 119 -1.82 5.48 7.76
CA LEU A 119 -1.38 6.82 7.34
C LEU A 119 -2.00 7.21 5.99
N ASP A 120 -2.83 8.25 5.99
CA ASP A 120 -3.38 8.80 4.75
C ASP A 120 -2.31 9.60 4.01
N GLN A 121 -1.82 9.04 2.91
CA GLN A 121 -0.73 9.62 2.13
C GLN A 121 -0.90 9.40 0.63
N PRO A 122 -0.36 10.28 -0.23
CA PRO A 122 0.25 11.59 0.07
C PRO A 122 -0.76 12.61 0.62
N VAL A 123 -0.32 13.84 0.91
CA VAL A 123 -1.22 14.94 1.31
C VAL A 123 -2.38 15.14 0.32
N GLY A 124 -3.60 15.28 0.84
CA GLY A 124 -4.84 15.31 0.06
C GLY A 124 -5.58 13.97 -0.08
N THR A 125 -5.01 12.86 0.38
CA THR A 125 -5.62 11.52 0.43
C THR A 125 -6.55 11.38 1.65
N GLY A 126 -7.73 10.76 1.51
CA GLY A 126 -8.58 10.45 2.67
C GLY A 126 -8.96 11.66 3.54
N LEU A 127 -8.55 11.63 4.82
CA LEU A 127 -8.66 12.75 5.76
C LEU A 127 -7.49 13.75 5.66
N SER A 128 -6.35 13.40 5.06
CA SER A 128 -5.25 14.33 4.77
C SER A 128 -5.69 15.46 3.81
N PHE A 129 -5.11 16.64 3.94
CA PHE A 129 -5.43 17.80 3.08
C PHE A 129 -4.21 18.63 2.70
N VAL A 130 -4.39 19.44 1.66
CA VAL A 130 -3.44 20.43 1.16
C VAL A 130 -4.18 21.45 0.28
N ASP A 131 -3.65 22.66 0.18
CA ASP A 131 -4.06 23.65 -0.81
C ASP A 131 -3.84 23.17 -2.25
N SER A 132 -4.56 23.80 -3.19
CA SER A 132 -4.66 23.35 -4.57
C SER A 132 -3.35 23.28 -5.37
N ASP A 133 -2.30 23.98 -4.94
CA ASP A 133 -0.96 24.00 -5.56
C ASP A 133 0.08 23.13 -4.84
N GLY A 134 -0.29 22.55 -3.69
CA GLY A 134 0.57 21.72 -2.84
C GLY A 134 0.45 20.20 -3.04
N TYR A 135 -0.35 19.71 -4.00
CA TYR A 135 -0.32 18.29 -4.37
C TYR A 135 1.07 17.87 -4.87
N MET A 136 1.51 16.68 -4.44
CA MET A 136 2.81 16.09 -4.79
C MET A 136 2.89 15.73 -6.27
N LYS A 137 4.04 15.98 -6.90
CA LYS A 137 4.20 15.89 -8.37
C LYS A 137 5.03 14.70 -8.86
N ASN A 138 5.76 14.04 -7.97
CA ASN A 138 6.67 12.93 -8.28
C ASN A 138 6.98 12.14 -6.99
N MET A 139 7.51 10.92 -7.13
CA MET A 139 7.84 10.06 -6.00
C MET A 139 8.88 10.65 -5.06
N LYS A 140 9.77 11.51 -5.54
CA LYS A 140 10.77 12.18 -4.68
C LYS A 140 10.11 13.15 -3.69
N GLU A 141 9.12 13.92 -4.12
CA GLU A 141 8.33 14.81 -3.25
C GLU A 141 7.57 14.00 -2.19
N VAL A 142 6.82 12.97 -2.61
CA VAL A 142 6.10 12.06 -1.69
C VAL A 142 7.04 11.42 -0.65
N THR A 143 8.23 11.01 -1.07
CA THR A 143 9.22 10.34 -0.22
C THR A 143 9.88 11.26 0.81
N ASP A 144 10.16 12.52 0.44
CA ASP A 144 10.70 13.49 1.40
C ASP A 144 9.61 13.96 2.39
N ASP A 145 8.36 14.10 1.96
CA ASP A 145 7.22 14.40 2.85
C ASP A 145 6.93 13.26 3.84
N PHE A 146 7.00 11.99 3.40
CA PHE A 146 6.88 10.83 4.29
C PHE A 146 8.01 10.79 5.35
N ALA A 147 9.25 11.10 4.97
CA ALA A 147 10.36 11.18 5.93
C ALA A 147 10.16 12.33 6.93
N LEU A 148 9.65 13.47 6.48
CA LEU A 148 9.31 14.61 7.35
C LEU A 148 8.13 14.29 8.29
N PHE A 149 7.14 13.52 7.82
CA PHE A 149 6.07 13.01 8.67
C PHE A 149 6.63 12.13 9.78
N LEU A 150 7.48 11.14 9.47
CA LEU A 150 8.08 10.26 10.48
C LEU A 150 8.89 11.05 11.53
N ASP A 151 9.66 12.05 11.12
CA ASP A 151 10.38 12.93 12.05
C ASP A 151 9.43 13.59 13.06
N LYS A 152 8.37 14.24 12.59
CA LYS A 152 7.38 14.92 13.45
C LYS A 152 6.55 13.93 14.29
N PHE A 153 6.23 12.77 13.72
CA PHE A 153 5.51 11.70 14.41
C PHE A 153 6.33 11.14 15.59
N PHE A 154 7.63 10.90 15.41
CA PHE A 154 8.51 10.46 16.51
C PHE A 154 8.83 11.59 17.51
N GLU A 155 8.75 12.88 17.14
CA GLU A 155 8.77 13.97 18.12
C GLU A 155 7.53 13.96 19.05
N LEU A 156 6.36 13.62 18.51
CA LEU A 156 5.10 13.49 19.27
C LEU A 156 5.04 12.19 20.09
N PHE A 157 5.53 11.08 19.54
CA PHE A 157 5.48 9.73 20.11
C PHE A 157 6.90 9.12 20.27
N PRO A 158 7.79 9.69 21.12
CA PRO A 158 9.21 9.34 21.16
C PRO A 158 9.52 7.91 21.61
N ASN A 159 8.59 7.24 22.30
CA ASN A 159 8.75 5.82 22.65
C ASN A 159 8.71 4.90 21.42
N LEU A 160 8.01 5.31 20.36
CA LEU A 160 7.84 4.50 19.14
C LEU A 160 9.12 4.43 18.30
N GLN A 161 10.01 5.42 18.42
CA GLN A 161 11.25 5.49 17.62
C GLN A 161 12.21 4.31 17.89
N GLN A 162 12.10 3.67 19.05
CA GLN A 162 12.95 2.53 19.45
C GLN A 162 12.35 1.17 19.08
N ARG A 163 11.09 1.12 18.64
CA ARG A 163 10.41 -0.13 18.26
C ARG A 163 10.95 -0.67 16.94
N ASP A 164 10.79 -1.96 16.69
CA ASP A 164 11.09 -2.53 15.38
C ASP A 164 10.07 -2.01 14.37
N LEU A 165 10.53 -1.16 13.45
CA LEU A 165 9.70 -0.49 12.46
C LEU A 165 9.61 -1.33 11.18
N TYR A 166 8.38 -1.53 10.71
CA TYR A 166 8.05 -2.14 9.45
C TYR A 166 7.20 -1.17 8.62
N LEU A 167 7.45 -1.11 7.32
CA LEU A 167 6.52 -0.46 6.39
C LEU A 167 5.71 -1.55 5.70
N ALA A 168 4.38 -1.47 5.79
CA ALA A 168 3.48 -2.41 5.18
C ALA A 168 2.39 -1.72 4.36
N GLY A 169 1.82 -2.43 3.39
CA GLY A 169 0.78 -1.86 2.55
C GLY A 169 0.51 -2.69 1.31
N GLU A 170 -0.37 -2.18 0.45
CA GLU A 170 -0.85 -2.89 -0.72
C GLU A 170 -0.92 -2.04 -2.00
N SER A 171 -1.13 -2.70 -3.14
CA SER A 171 -1.43 -2.03 -4.41
C SER A 171 -0.31 -1.05 -4.81
N PHE A 172 -0.63 0.21 -5.10
CA PHE A 172 0.38 1.25 -5.38
C PHE A 172 1.37 1.51 -4.21
N ALA A 173 1.11 1.01 -3.00
CA ALA A 173 2.14 1.01 -1.94
C ALA A 173 3.32 0.08 -2.26
N GLY A 174 3.19 -0.85 -3.22
CA GLY A 174 4.34 -1.53 -3.82
C GLY A 174 5.33 -0.58 -4.53
N THR A 175 4.87 0.62 -4.89
CA THR A 175 5.72 1.72 -5.36
C THR A 175 6.15 2.63 -4.20
N TYR A 176 5.24 3.02 -3.28
CA TYR A 176 5.59 3.88 -2.13
C TYR A 176 6.65 3.26 -1.21
N ILE A 177 6.45 2.01 -0.78
CA ILE A 177 7.22 1.39 0.29
C ILE A 177 8.70 1.21 -0.05
N PRO A 178 9.11 0.73 -1.24
CA PRO A 178 10.54 0.65 -1.58
C PRO A 178 11.21 2.02 -1.69
N TYR A 179 10.49 3.03 -2.18
CA TYR A 179 10.97 4.42 -2.20
C TYR A 179 11.24 4.96 -0.79
N PHE A 180 10.30 4.74 0.13
CA PHE A 180 10.42 5.16 1.53
C PHE A 180 11.54 4.41 2.25
N ALA A 181 11.61 3.08 2.10
CA ALA A 181 12.65 2.25 2.69
C ALA A 181 14.05 2.63 2.22
N LYS A 182 14.27 2.81 0.90
CA LYS A 182 15.55 3.29 0.36
C LYS A 182 15.94 4.64 0.96
N ARG A 183 15.00 5.59 1.06
CA ARG A 183 15.26 6.91 1.66
C ARG A 183 15.64 6.82 3.14
N MET A 184 14.96 5.97 3.91
CA MET A 184 15.24 5.77 5.33
C MET A 184 16.62 5.13 5.55
N LEU A 185 16.97 4.09 4.78
CA LEU A 185 18.29 3.46 4.81
C LEU A 185 19.39 4.46 4.42
N GLU A 186 19.17 5.26 3.37
CA GLU A 186 20.10 6.34 3.00
C GLU A 186 20.32 7.37 4.11
N LEU A 187 19.27 7.77 4.84
CA LEU A 187 19.35 8.73 5.95
C LEU A 187 20.07 8.12 7.17
N ASN A 188 19.82 6.84 7.46
CA ASN A 188 20.54 6.09 8.49
C ASN A 188 22.04 5.99 8.17
N ASN A 189 22.38 5.58 6.93
CA ASN A 189 23.76 5.41 6.48
C ASN A 189 24.55 6.73 6.40
N LYS A 190 23.87 7.87 6.26
CA LYS A 190 24.47 9.22 6.37
C LYS A 190 24.63 9.68 7.84
N GLY A 191 23.95 9.03 8.79
CA GLY A 191 23.83 9.47 10.18
C GLY A 191 22.91 10.69 10.36
N ASP A 192 22.09 11.00 9.35
CA ASP A 192 21.13 12.12 9.39
C ASP A 192 19.91 11.76 10.26
N ARG A 193 19.54 10.47 10.30
CA ARG A 193 18.43 9.89 11.09
C ARG A 193 18.83 8.54 11.67
N ASN A 194 17.94 7.98 12.49
CA ASN A 194 18.04 6.62 13.03
C ASN A 194 16.65 5.99 13.08
N PHE A 195 16.17 5.50 11.93
CA PHE A 195 14.94 4.73 11.80
C PHE A 195 15.26 3.23 12.01
N ASN A 196 14.62 2.57 12.97
CA ASN A 196 14.85 1.15 13.26
C ASN A 196 14.11 0.21 12.28
N LEU A 197 14.37 0.35 10.97
CA LEU A 197 13.66 -0.37 9.89
C LEU A 197 14.08 -1.85 9.81
N GLN A 198 13.22 -2.76 10.26
CA GLN A 198 13.47 -4.21 10.34
C GLN A 198 12.87 -5.02 9.18
N GLY A 199 12.01 -4.42 8.37
CA GLY A 199 11.57 -4.98 7.10
C GLY A 199 10.48 -4.18 6.40
N ILE A 200 10.12 -4.61 5.20
CA ILE A 200 8.98 -4.12 4.44
C ILE A 200 8.07 -5.27 4.00
N ALA A 201 6.76 -5.05 3.99
CA ALA A 201 5.75 -6.05 3.60
C ALA A 201 4.78 -5.48 2.55
N ILE A 202 4.75 -6.04 1.35
CA ILE A 202 3.97 -5.52 0.22
C ILE A 202 2.99 -6.57 -0.26
N GLY A 203 1.69 -6.30 -0.07
CA GLY A 203 0.60 -7.11 -0.61
C GLY A 203 0.22 -6.67 -2.02
N ASN A 204 0.00 -7.63 -2.92
CA ASN A 204 -0.66 -7.40 -4.21
C ASN A 204 -0.16 -6.10 -4.90
N GLY A 205 1.16 -5.94 -4.97
CA GLY A 205 1.79 -4.63 -5.11
C GLY A 205 2.17 -4.28 -6.55
N TRP A 206 1.96 -3.02 -6.93
CA TRP A 206 2.48 -2.45 -8.18
C TRP A 206 3.94 -2.00 -7.99
N ILE A 207 4.88 -2.83 -8.44
CA ILE A 207 6.33 -2.75 -8.15
C ILE A 207 7.15 -2.69 -9.45
N ALA A 208 6.79 -3.53 -10.43
CA ALA A 208 7.59 -3.90 -11.58
C ALA A 208 6.74 -3.88 -12.87
N PRO A 209 6.41 -2.70 -13.40
CA PRO A 209 5.45 -2.54 -14.50
C PRO A 209 5.78 -3.42 -15.71
N ARG A 210 7.06 -3.55 -16.06
CA ARG A 210 7.55 -4.42 -17.13
C ARG A 210 7.07 -5.87 -16.99
N HIS A 211 7.17 -6.44 -15.79
CA HIS A 211 6.81 -7.82 -15.52
C HIS A 211 5.30 -7.97 -15.33
N GLN A 212 4.65 -6.98 -14.70
CA GLN A 212 3.23 -7.03 -14.37
C GLN A 212 2.32 -6.81 -15.59
N TYR A 213 2.67 -5.90 -16.51
CA TYR A 213 1.94 -5.76 -17.78
C TYR A 213 2.01 -7.02 -18.66
N GLU A 214 3.13 -7.76 -18.62
CA GLU A 214 3.24 -9.05 -19.32
C GLU A 214 2.37 -10.12 -18.65
N ALA A 215 2.40 -10.18 -17.32
CA ALA A 215 1.62 -11.13 -16.54
C ALA A 215 0.10 -11.01 -16.74
N TYR A 216 -0.45 -9.82 -16.99
CA TYR A 216 -1.89 -9.64 -17.28
C TYR A 216 -2.38 -10.60 -18.38
N TYR A 217 -1.65 -10.71 -19.49
CA TYR A 217 -2.06 -11.56 -20.60
C TYR A 217 -1.99 -13.05 -20.20
N ASP A 218 -0.88 -13.48 -19.61
CA ASP A 218 -0.64 -14.89 -19.28
C ASP A 218 -1.57 -15.38 -18.16
N PHE A 219 -1.83 -14.55 -17.14
CA PHE A 219 -2.81 -14.82 -16.08
C PHE A 219 -4.24 -14.89 -16.64
N ALA A 220 -4.64 -13.92 -17.47
CA ALA A 220 -5.97 -13.90 -18.08
C ALA A 220 -6.20 -15.07 -19.06
N VAL A 221 -5.16 -15.58 -19.72
CA VAL A 221 -5.22 -16.84 -20.49
C VAL A 221 -5.39 -18.03 -19.54
N ALA A 222 -4.56 -18.14 -18.49
CA ALA A 222 -4.60 -19.26 -17.54
C ALA A 222 -5.95 -19.37 -16.79
N LYS A 223 -6.55 -18.23 -16.44
CA LYS A 223 -7.86 -18.11 -15.78
C LYS A 223 -9.05 -18.09 -16.77
N ASN A 224 -8.81 -18.22 -18.08
CA ASN A 224 -9.83 -18.23 -19.15
C ASN A 224 -10.67 -16.93 -19.27
N LEU A 225 -10.11 -15.77 -18.89
CA LEU A 225 -10.78 -14.47 -18.90
C LEU A 225 -10.82 -13.83 -20.30
N ILE A 226 -9.96 -14.28 -21.22
CA ILE A 226 -9.93 -13.76 -22.61
C ILE A 226 -10.82 -14.64 -23.51
N PRO A 227 -12.03 -14.18 -23.92
CA PRO A 227 -12.83 -14.93 -24.88
C PRO A 227 -12.18 -14.92 -26.27
N GLU A 228 -12.41 -15.98 -27.06
CA GLU A 228 -11.84 -16.14 -28.41
C GLU A 228 -12.09 -14.92 -29.33
N ARG A 229 -13.23 -14.24 -29.16
CA ARG A 229 -13.58 -12.99 -29.88
C ARG A 229 -12.59 -11.82 -29.64
N ARG A 230 -11.87 -11.82 -28.52
CA ARG A 230 -10.91 -10.78 -28.09
C ARG A 230 -9.45 -11.23 -28.20
N LYS A 231 -9.17 -12.52 -28.27
CA LYS A 231 -7.81 -13.08 -28.23
C LYS A 231 -6.80 -12.36 -29.13
N LYS A 232 -7.12 -12.20 -30.43
CA LYS A 232 -6.26 -11.48 -31.38
C LYS A 232 -6.02 -10.01 -31.03
N LEU A 233 -6.99 -9.35 -30.39
CA LEU A 233 -6.82 -7.97 -29.95
C LEU A 233 -5.86 -7.93 -28.75
N ALA A 234 -6.08 -8.78 -27.74
CA ALA A 234 -5.20 -8.91 -26.58
C ALA A 234 -3.74 -9.24 -26.99
N GLU A 235 -3.55 -10.23 -27.86
CA GLU A 235 -2.25 -10.57 -28.47
C GLU A 235 -1.58 -9.35 -29.14
N SER A 236 -2.36 -8.55 -29.88
CA SER A 236 -1.85 -7.34 -30.55
C SER A 236 -1.56 -6.18 -29.60
N THR A 237 -2.28 -6.08 -28.48
CA THR A 237 -2.09 -5.03 -27.47
C THR A 237 -0.86 -5.33 -26.62
N ILE A 238 -0.69 -6.58 -26.14
CA ILE A 238 0.52 -6.93 -25.37
C ILE A 238 1.78 -6.84 -26.22
N ALA A 239 1.72 -7.15 -27.52
CA ALA A 239 2.84 -6.94 -28.44
C ALA A 239 3.25 -5.45 -28.53
N LYS A 240 2.30 -4.52 -28.61
CA LYS A 240 2.58 -3.07 -28.58
C LYS A 240 3.11 -2.60 -27.23
N CYS A 241 2.59 -3.14 -26.13
CA CYS A 241 3.12 -2.82 -24.80
C CYS A 241 4.59 -3.24 -24.68
N ARG A 242 4.94 -4.47 -25.09
CA ARG A 242 6.33 -4.96 -25.15
C ARG A 242 7.26 -4.06 -25.98
N GLU A 243 6.80 -3.56 -27.13
CA GLU A 243 7.55 -2.59 -27.94
C GLU A 243 7.79 -1.25 -27.22
N ASN A 244 6.92 -0.83 -26.30
CA ASN A 244 7.08 0.42 -25.55
C ASN A 244 7.92 0.24 -24.28
N LEU A 245 7.74 -0.88 -23.55
CA LEU A 245 8.59 -1.30 -22.44
C LEU A 245 10.07 -1.43 -22.85
N ALA A 246 10.35 -1.81 -24.10
CA ALA A 246 11.71 -1.85 -24.65
C ALA A 246 12.35 -0.47 -24.87
N LYS A 247 11.58 0.64 -24.83
CA LYS A 247 12.07 2.01 -25.10
C LYS A 247 12.32 2.81 -23.83
N LYS A 248 11.51 2.61 -22.80
CA LYS A 248 11.56 3.34 -21.53
C LYS A 248 10.95 2.50 -20.42
N GLU A 249 11.60 2.49 -19.26
CA GLU A 249 11.01 2.07 -17.99
C GLU A 249 10.48 3.31 -17.24
N SER A 250 9.28 3.18 -16.67
CA SER A 250 8.64 4.15 -15.78
C SER A 250 7.56 3.43 -14.97
N ILE A 251 7.09 4.02 -13.88
CA ILE A 251 6.11 3.41 -12.96
C ILE A 251 4.76 3.13 -13.65
N SER A 252 4.34 3.94 -14.62
CA SER A 252 3.22 3.63 -15.53
C SER A 252 3.61 3.91 -16.98
N ILE A 253 2.99 3.18 -17.91
CA ILE A 253 3.09 3.39 -19.36
C ILE A 253 1.69 3.31 -19.95
N GLY A 254 1.14 4.46 -20.37
CA GLY A 254 -0.26 4.55 -20.85
C GLY A 254 -0.66 3.56 -21.96
N GLN A 255 0.25 3.19 -22.88
CA GLN A 255 -0.06 2.18 -23.93
C GLN A 255 -0.04 0.72 -23.43
N CYS A 256 0.37 0.49 -22.17
CA CYS A 256 0.34 -0.81 -21.53
C CYS A 256 -0.89 -0.97 -20.62
N GLU A 257 -1.48 0.11 -20.12
CA GLU A 257 -2.79 0.08 -19.42
C GLU A 257 -3.88 -0.53 -20.32
N ASP A 258 -3.82 -0.25 -21.64
CA ASP A 258 -4.66 -0.86 -22.69
C ASP A 258 -4.73 -2.41 -22.59
N VAL A 259 -3.74 -3.08 -22.01
CA VAL A 259 -3.72 -4.56 -21.85
C VAL A 259 -4.83 -5.01 -20.90
N LEU A 260 -4.94 -4.39 -19.71
CA LEU A 260 -5.95 -4.72 -18.72
C LEU A 260 -7.35 -4.33 -19.23
N ASP A 261 -7.49 -3.12 -19.79
CA ASP A 261 -8.71 -2.66 -20.47
C ASP A 261 -9.23 -3.66 -21.51
N VAL A 262 -8.33 -4.23 -22.32
CA VAL A 262 -8.72 -5.16 -23.37
C VAL A 262 -9.24 -6.49 -22.80
N ILE A 263 -8.66 -6.94 -21.68
CA ILE A 263 -9.08 -8.13 -20.91
C ILE A 263 -10.44 -7.88 -20.25
N MET A 264 -10.59 -6.78 -19.50
CA MET A 264 -11.84 -6.44 -18.77
C MET A 264 -13.02 -6.25 -19.73
N GLN A 265 -12.86 -5.52 -20.83
CA GLN A 265 -13.88 -5.46 -21.90
C GLN A 265 -14.20 -6.83 -22.57
N GLY A 266 -13.33 -7.83 -22.37
CA GLY A 266 -13.57 -9.20 -22.79
C GLY A 266 -14.54 -9.96 -21.88
N THR A 267 -14.52 -9.67 -20.57
CA THR A 267 -15.37 -10.31 -19.57
C THR A 267 -16.80 -9.77 -19.57
N VAL A 268 -17.00 -8.56 -20.09
CA VAL A 268 -18.32 -7.92 -20.18
C VAL A 268 -19.36 -8.77 -20.91
N TYR A 269 -20.50 -9.01 -20.25
CA TYR A 269 -21.71 -9.60 -20.82
C TYR A 269 -22.95 -8.74 -20.50
N GLU A 270 -24.11 -9.13 -21.03
CA GLU A 270 -25.37 -8.39 -20.88
C GLU A 270 -26.52 -9.37 -20.60
N GLU A 271 -27.31 -9.10 -19.57
CA GLU A 271 -28.49 -9.86 -19.16
C GLU A 271 -29.61 -8.88 -18.78
N ASP A 272 -30.83 -9.10 -19.28
CA ASP A 272 -31.99 -8.21 -19.10
C ASP A 272 -31.75 -6.70 -19.41
N ASN A 273 -30.86 -6.41 -20.36
CA ASN A 273 -30.35 -5.07 -20.75
C ASN A 273 -29.46 -4.38 -19.71
N VAL A 274 -29.04 -5.09 -18.66
CA VAL A 274 -28.01 -4.67 -17.70
C VAL A 274 -26.67 -5.30 -18.10
N LYS A 275 -25.58 -4.55 -17.99
CA LYS A 275 -24.24 -5.02 -18.33
C LYS A 275 -23.46 -5.34 -17.07
N TYR A 276 -22.79 -6.49 -17.12
CA TYR A 276 -22.01 -7.03 -16.02
C TYR A 276 -20.59 -7.36 -16.47
N CYS A 277 -19.68 -7.44 -15.52
CA CYS A 277 -18.28 -7.79 -15.70
C CYS A 277 -17.76 -8.54 -14.47
N ILE A 278 -16.54 -9.10 -14.58
CA ILE A 278 -15.82 -9.53 -13.38
C ILE A 278 -15.32 -8.32 -12.59
N ASN A 279 -15.04 -8.54 -11.31
CA ASN A 279 -14.28 -7.62 -10.48
C ASN A 279 -12.77 -7.76 -10.79
N GLU A 280 -12.04 -6.66 -10.99
CA GLU A 280 -10.59 -6.71 -11.23
C GLU A 280 -9.74 -6.96 -9.96
N TYR A 281 -10.32 -6.74 -8.78
CA TYR A 281 -9.70 -7.06 -7.49
C TYR A 281 -9.97 -8.51 -7.07
N ASP A 282 -11.06 -9.13 -7.55
CA ASP A 282 -11.37 -10.55 -7.34
C ASP A 282 -12.10 -11.20 -8.54
N ILE A 283 -11.36 -11.96 -9.35
CA ILE A 283 -11.91 -12.62 -10.55
C ILE A 283 -13.00 -13.68 -10.26
N ARG A 284 -13.25 -14.03 -8.99
CA ARG A 284 -14.35 -14.92 -8.59
C ARG A 284 -15.70 -14.21 -8.59
N ILE A 285 -15.73 -12.88 -8.45
CA ILE A 285 -16.93 -12.05 -8.52
C ILE A 285 -17.16 -11.74 -10.00
N THR A 286 -18.33 -12.09 -10.52
CA THR A 286 -18.58 -12.10 -11.98
C THR A 286 -19.77 -11.27 -12.43
N ASP A 287 -20.47 -10.67 -11.46
CA ASP A 287 -21.75 -9.98 -11.59
C ASP A 287 -21.67 -8.51 -11.12
N GLU A 288 -20.47 -7.92 -11.17
CA GLU A 288 -20.26 -6.48 -10.97
C GLU A 288 -21.00 -5.66 -12.02
N LEU A 289 -21.63 -4.56 -11.61
CA LEU A 289 -22.28 -3.66 -12.54
C LEU A 289 -21.24 -2.91 -13.38
N TYR A 290 -21.34 -3.02 -14.72
CA TYR A 290 -20.42 -2.32 -15.63
C TYR A 290 -20.52 -0.80 -15.51
N SER A 291 -21.66 -0.27 -15.07
CA SER A 291 -21.85 1.15 -14.76
C SER A 291 -21.09 1.61 -13.51
N GLU A 292 -20.68 0.68 -12.65
CA GLU A 292 -19.98 0.90 -11.38
C GLU A 292 -18.50 0.52 -11.46
N GLY A 293 -17.98 0.34 -12.69
CA GLY A 293 -16.54 0.27 -12.94
C GLY A 293 -15.88 -1.10 -12.77
N CYS A 294 -16.64 -2.20 -12.65
CA CYS A 294 -16.08 -3.56 -12.63
C CYS A 294 -15.11 -3.84 -11.46
N GLY A 295 -15.44 -3.33 -10.27
CA GLY A 295 -14.64 -3.44 -9.05
C GLY A 295 -14.56 -2.16 -8.23
N MET A 296 -14.83 -0.99 -8.82
CA MET A 296 -14.75 0.31 -8.12
C MET A 296 -15.83 0.55 -7.05
N ALA A 297 -16.83 -0.33 -6.94
CA ALA A 297 -17.86 -0.32 -5.89
C ALA A 297 -17.68 -1.49 -4.89
N TRP A 298 -16.51 -2.13 -4.91
CA TRP A 298 -16.13 -3.22 -4.01
C TRP A 298 -15.03 -2.74 -3.05
N PRO A 299 -15.03 -3.21 -1.78
CA PRO A 299 -16.03 -4.07 -1.17
C PRO A 299 -17.35 -3.34 -0.91
N HIS A 300 -18.47 -4.05 -0.91
CA HIS A 300 -19.80 -3.42 -0.78
C HIS A 300 -20.04 -2.76 0.59
N GLU A 301 -19.21 -3.08 1.58
CA GLU A 301 -19.11 -2.42 2.89
C GLU A 301 -18.53 -0.99 2.83
N LEU A 302 -17.94 -0.58 1.70
CA LEU A 302 -17.33 0.73 1.50
C LEU A 302 -18.33 1.88 1.63
N ASP A 303 -19.60 1.70 1.25
CA ASP A 303 -20.65 2.71 1.42
C ASP A 303 -20.91 3.02 2.91
N GLN A 304 -20.87 1.99 3.76
CA GLN A 304 -21.04 2.12 5.21
C GLN A 304 -19.81 2.79 5.83
N VAL A 305 -18.60 2.38 5.42
CA VAL A 305 -17.35 3.02 5.83
C VAL A 305 -17.33 4.50 5.41
N THR A 306 -17.70 4.82 4.17
CA THR A 306 -17.83 6.18 3.65
C THR A 306 -18.80 7.01 4.50
N THR A 307 -19.98 6.47 4.80
CA THR A 307 -21.01 7.15 5.59
C THR A 307 -20.50 7.43 7.01
N TYR A 308 -19.90 6.42 7.65
CA TYR A 308 -19.37 6.49 9.00
C TYR A 308 -18.20 7.47 9.14
N LEU A 309 -17.22 7.40 8.22
CA LEU A 309 -16.05 8.27 8.16
C LEU A 309 -16.36 9.76 7.89
N ARG A 310 -17.58 10.05 7.42
CA ARG A 310 -18.08 11.41 7.14
C ARG A 310 -18.99 11.97 8.23
N THR A 311 -19.22 11.26 9.33
CA THR A 311 -20.05 11.78 10.45
C THR A 311 -19.30 12.83 11.26
N ASP A 312 -19.99 13.93 11.62
CA ASP A 312 -19.43 15.00 12.47
C ASP A 312 -18.89 14.47 13.81
N GLU A 313 -19.58 13.48 14.40
CA GLU A 313 -19.17 12.84 15.65
C GLU A 313 -17.83 12.10 15.51
N LEU A 314 -17.64 11.32 14.43
CA LEU A 314 -16.35 10.67 14.18
C LEU A 314 -15.26 11.70 13.89
N VAL A 315 -15.50 12.62 12.95
CA VAL A 315 -14.51 13.63 12.54
C VAL A 315 -14.07 14.47 13.75
N ALA A 316 -14.96 14.71 14.71
CA ALA A 316 -14.63 15.33 15.98
C ALA A 316 -13.80 14.42 16.91
N ALA A 317 -14.18 13.15 17.06
CA ALA A 317 -13.53 12.16 17.91
C ALA A 317 -12.08 11.84 17.49
N VAL A 318 -11.77 11.93 16.19
CA VAL A 318 -10.44 11.65 15.62
C VAL A 318 -9.62 12.91 15.32
N HIS A 319 -10.04 14.08 15.80
CA HIS A 319 -9.34 15.35 15.64
C HIS A 319 -9.12 15.77 14.17
N ALA A 320 -10.09 15.45 13.30
CA ALA A 320 -10.00 15.68 11.86
C ALA A 320 -10.78 16.91 11.35
N GLN A 321 -11.27 17.79 12.24
CA GLN A 321 -12.20 18.88 11.90
C GLN A 321 -11.63 19.94 10.93
N GLU A 322 -10.31 19.98 10.72
CA GLU A 322 -9.67 20.89 9.75
C GLU A 322 -9.83 20.40 8.29
N LYS A 323 -10.18 19.12 8.09
CA LYS A 323 -10.41 18.53 6.76
C LYS A 323 -11.76 18.98 6.18
N ASN A 324 -11.70 19.90 5.22
CA ASN A 324 -12.87 20.27 4.42
C ASN A 324 -13.24 19.17 3.41
N GLY A 325 -14.54 19.03 3.12
CA GLY A 325 -15.10 18.10 2.13
C GLY A 325 -15.39 16.67 2.62
N GLY A 326 -15.06 16.34 3.88
CA GLY A 326 -15.20 15.01 4.46
C GLY A 326 -14.16 14.00 3.93
N TRP A 327 -14.28 12.74 4.35
CA TRP A 327 -13.49 11.62 3.84
C TRP A 327 -14.00 11.15 2.46
N ASN A 328 -13.08 10.77 1.59
CA ASN A 328 -13.34 9.95 0.41
C ASN A 328 -12.25 8.87 0.36
N GLU A 329 -12.60 7.67 -0.09
CA GLU A 329 -11.66 6.55 -0.29
C GLU A 329 -10.47 6.97 -1.15
N CYS A 330 -10.68 7.14 -2.46
CA CYS A 330 -9.64 7.53 -3.42
C CYS A 330 -9.79 8.97 -3.94
N THR A 331 -8.79 9.83 -3.67
CA THR A 331 -8.79 11.23 -4.13
C THR A 331 -8.12 11.37 -5.51
N GLY A 332 -8.92 11.38 -6.58
CA GLY A 332 -8.43 11.54 -7.96
C GLY A 332 -7.61 12.82 -8.27
N ARG A 333 -7.63 13.83 -7.38
CA ARG A 333 -6.70 14.98 -7.48
C ARG A 333 -5.26 14.61 -7.14
N VAL A 334 -5.04 13.65 -6.24
CA VAL A 334 -3.71 13.16 -5.89
C VAL A 334 -3.10 12.41 -7.07
N SER A 335 -3.82 11.42 -7.63
CA SER A 335 -3.36 10.65 -8.78
C SER A 335 -3.09 11.51 -10.02
N SER A 336 -3.97 12.47 -10.33
CA SER A 336 -3.82 13.35 -11.51
C SER A 336 -2.67 14.36 -11.43
N HIS A 337 -2.14 14.65 -10.23
CA HIS A 337 -0.98 15.55 -10.06
C HIS A 337 0.36 14.79 -9.97
N LEU A 338 0.34 13.51 -9.61
CA LEU A 338 1.52 12.68 -9.41
C LEU A 338 2.07 12.13 -10.75
N ASP A 339 2.93 12.90 -11.42
CA ASP A 339 3.61 12.49 -12.65
C ASP A 339 4.77 11.52 -12.38
N THR A 340 4.43 10.22 -12.33
CA THR A 340 5.40 9.14 -12.17
C THR A 340 6.09 8.73 -13.47
N SER A 341 5.87 9.45 -14.58
CA SER A 341 6.42 9.07 -15.89
C SER A 341 7.94 9.19 -15.93
N SER A 342 8.57 9.96 -15.05
CA SER A 342 10.04 10.15 -14.99
C SER A 342 10.70 9.46 -13.80
N ASP A 343 9.92 8.79 -12.96
CA ASP A 343 10.37 8.07 -11.78
C ASP A 343 10.78 6.62 -12.13
N GLU A 344 11.78 6.08 -11.41
CA GLU A 344 12.27 4.72 -11.61
C GLU A 344 11.31 3.68 -11.01
N PRO A 345 11.04 2.54 -11.67
CA PRO A 345 10.24 1.47 -11.07
C PRO A 345 10.82 0.98 -9.74
N ALA A 346 9.94 0.79 -8.76
CA ALA A 346 10.31 0.34 -7.41
C ALA A 346 11.06 -1.01 -7.40
N TYR A 347 10.83 -1.85 -8.41
CA TYR A 347 11.64 -3.02 -8.76
C TYR A 347 13.15 -2.78 -8.69
N ASN A 348 13.63 -1.65 -9.24
CA ASN A 348 15.07 -1.34 -9.30
C ASN A 348 15.65 -0.94 -7.92
N LEU A 349 14.80 -0.73 -6.91
CA LEU A 349 15.20 -0.36 -5.54
C LEU A 349 15.36 -1.60 -4.64
N LEU A 350 14.58 -2.65 -4.88
CA LEU A 350 14.54 -3.85 -4.04
C LEU A 350 15.92 -4.52 -3.84
N PRO A 351 16.81 -4.66 -4.84
CA PRO A 351 18.12 -5.29 -4.65
C PRO A 351 19.08 -4.54 -3.71
N GLU A 352 18.86 -3.24 -3.46
CA GLU A 352 19.63 -2.49 -2.46
C GLU A 352 19.00 -2.67 -1.06
N ILE A 353 17.68 -2.57 -0.97
CA ILE A 353 16.91 -2.78 0.27
C ILE A 353 17.17 -4.18 0.85
N LEU A 354 17.17 -5.22 0.01
CA LEU A 354 17.42 -6.62 0.40
C LEU A 354 18.82 -6.90 0.98
N LYS A 355 19.77 -5.98 0.85
CA LYS A 355 21.11 -6.10 1.48
C LYS A 355 21.09 -5.69 2.95
N GLU A 356 20.16 -4.83 3.34
CA GLU A 356 20.14 -4.15 4.64
C GLU A 356 18.91 -4.50 5.48
N THR A 357 17.81 -4.95 4.86
CA THR A 357 16.57 -5.29 5.57
C THR A 357 15.81 -6.43 4.87
N ARG A 358 14.75 -6.93 5.53
CA ARG A 358 13.92 -8.04 5.03
C ARG A 358 12.76 -7.53 4.19
N VAL A 359 12.37 -8.29 3.16
CA VAL A 359 11.23 -7.96 2.28
C VAL A 359 10.28 -9.15 2.27
N LEU A 360 9.03 -8.92 2.66
CA LEU A 360 7.92 -9.82 2.39
C LEU A 360 7.16 -9.26 1.18
N LEU A 361 7.02 -10.06 0.14
CA LEU A 361 6.01 -9.87 -0.89
C LEU A 361 4.88 -10.87 -0.62
N PHE A 362 3.63 -10.46 -0.73
CA PHE A 362 2.49 -11.37 -0.61
C PHE A 362 1.45 -11.11 -1.69
N SER A 363 0.70 -12.15 -2.08
CA SER A 363 -0.30 -12.03 -3.15
C SER A 363 -1.47 -12.98 -2.95
N GLY A 364 -2.69 -12.44 -3.02
CA GLY A 364 -3.91 -13.22 -3.23
C GLY A 364 -3.96 -13.82 -4.64
N ASP A 365 -4.28 -15.11 -4.77
CA ASP A 365 -4.26 -15.82 -6.05
C ASP A 365 -5.48 -15.56 -6.98
N GLN A 366 -6.38 -14.66 -6.59
CA GLN A 366 -7.57 -14.26 -7.36
C GLN A 366 -7.59 -12.77 -7.77
N ASP A 367 -6.58 -12.00 -7.38
CA ASP A 367 -6.35 -10.63 -7.89
C ASP A 367 -5.97 -10.67 -9.39
N LEU A 368 -6.56 -9.79 -10.21
CA LEU A 368 -6.15 -9.55 -11.60
C LEU A 368 -5.22 -8.34 -11.73
N ILE A 369 -5.55 -7.19 -11.14
CA ILE A 369 -4.83 -5.93 -11.30
C ILE A 369 -3.38 -6.00 -10.78
N CYS A 370 -3.12 -6.70 -9.69
CA CYS A 370 -1.75 -6.98 -9.21
C CYS A 370 -1.51 -8.49 -9.02
N ASN A 371 -1.97 -9.26 -10.02
CA ASN A 371 -1.95 -10.71 -10.02
C ASN A 371 -0.60 -11.36 -9.65
N VAL A 372 -0.71 -12.55 -9.04
CA VAL A 372 0.41 -13.35 -8.55
C VAL A 372 1.46 -13.72 -9.62
N TYR A 373 1.10 -13.79 -10.90
CA TYR A 373 2.08 -14.05 -11.98
C TYR A 373 3.03 -12.86 -12.14
N GLY A 374 2.55 -11.62 -11.97
CA GLY A 374 3.38 -10.42 -12.01
C GLY A 374 4.45 -10.43 -10.91
N THR A 375 4.07 -10.83 -9.69
CA THR A 375 4.99 -11.01 -8.56
C THR A 375 5.97 -12.15 -8.81
N GLN A 376 5.53 -13.28 -9.37
CA GLN A 376 6.43 -14.37 -9.75
C GLN A 376 7.43 -13.96 -10.84
N TYR A 377 6.99 -13.20 -11.85
CA TYR A 377 7.84 -12.75 -12.95
C TYR A 377 8.88 -11.73 -12.48
N LEU A 378 8.52 -10.78 -11.60
CA LEU A 378 9.50 -9.83 -11.07
C LEU A 378 10.54 -10.53 -10.19
N ILE A 379 10.13 -11.47 -9.32
CA ILE A 379 11.09 -12.21 -8.49
C ILE A 379 12.01 -13.08 -9.36
N GLY A 380 11.46 -13.80 -10.34
CA GLY A 380 12.23 -14.68 -11.23
C GLY A 380 13.24 -13.95 -12.12
N ASN A 381 13.06 -12.64 -12.37
CA ASN A 381 14.00 -11.81 -13.12
C ASN A 381 14.91 -10.95 -12.23
N MET A 382 14.63 -10.84 -10.93
CA MET A 382 15.43 -10.05 -9.99
C MET A 382 16.71 -10.77 -9.58
N THR A 383 17.83 -10.07 -9.63
CA THR A 383 19.09 -10.48 -8.99
C THR A 383 19.23 -9.73 -7.66
N TRP A 384 19.32 -10.46 -6.54
CA TRP A 384 19.61 -9.88 -5.23
C TRP A 384 20.63 -10.74 -4.49
N ASN A 385 21.50 -10.13 -3.67
CA ASN A 385 22.42 -10.85 -2.79
C ASN A 385 23.25 -11.99 -3.44
N GLY A 386 23.53 -11.89 -4.76
CA GLY A 386 24.39 -12.81 -5.52
C GLY A 386 23.73 -13.48 -6.73
N GLU A 387 22.52 -14.01 -6.57
CA GLU A 387 21.87 -14.89 -7.57
C GLU A 387 20.51 -14.34 -8.05
N THR A 388 20.08 -14.80 -9.24
CA THR A 388 18.79 -14.41 -9.85
C THR A 388 17.68 -15.40 -9.49
N GLY A 389 16.51 -14.90 -9.07
CA GLY A 389 15.38 -15.74 -8.67
C GLY A 389 15.64 -16.55 -7.39
N PHE A 390 14.61 -17.22 -6.90
CA PHE A 390 14.71 -18.07 -5.72
C PHE A 390 15.58 -19.31 -5.97
N GLN A 391 16.47 -19.59 -5.02
CA GLN A 391 17.28 -20.82 -4.94
C GLN A 391 16.72 -21.80 -3.90
N ALA A 392 15.93 -21.30 -2.94
CA ALA A 392 15.22 -22.11 -1.95
C ALA A 392 13.97 -22.79 -2.54
N GLU A 393 13.60 -23.94 -1.99
CA GLU A 393 12.35 -24.62 -2.34
C GLU A 393 11.13 -23.87 -1.78
N THR A 394 10.00 -24.00 -2.49
CA THR A 394 8.71 -23.47 -2.02
C THR A 394 8.02 -24.50 -1.15
N VAL A 395 7.56 -24.10 0.02
CA VAL A 395 6.88 -24.97 0.99
C VAL A 395 5.39 -24.63 1.09
N ASP A 396 4.55 -25.66 1.20
CA ASP A 396 3.13 -25.51 1.50
C ASP A 396 2.92 -24.87 2.89
N TRP A 397 1.89 -24.03 3.01
CA TRP A 397 1.47 -23.44 4.28
C TRP A 397 0.12 -23.99 4.70
N TYR A 398 0.06 -24.48 5.93
CA TYR A 398 -1.10 -25.13 6.52
C TYR A 398 -1.62 -24.34 7.72
N ILE A 399 -2.95 -24.23 7.83
CA ILE A 399 -3.65 -23.94 9.09
C ILE A 399 -4.49 -25.18 9.44
N ASP A 400 -4.20 -25.76 10.61
CA ASP A 400 -4.46 -27.14 10.99
C ASP A 400 -4.02 -28.12 9.88
N ASP A 401 -4.96 -28.88 9.31
CA ASP A 401 -4.72 -29.82 8.22
C ASP A 401 -5.01 -29.24 6.82
N LYS A 402 -5.40 -27.96 6.73
CA LYS A 402 -5.81 -27.31 5.47
C LYS A 402 -4.65 -26.49 4.88
N ILE A 403 -4.27 -26.78 3.64
CA ILE A 403 -3.41 -25.88 2.84
C ILE A 403 -4.15 -24.56 2.61
N VAL A 404 -3.51 -23.45 2.96
CA VAL A 404 -4.02 -22.08 2.78
C VAL A 404 -3.16 -21.25 1.84
N GLY A 405 -1.97 -21.72 1.48
CA GLY A 405 -1.03 -20.98 0.65
C GLY A 405 0.33 -21.68 0.53
N SER A 406 1.34 -20.93 0.13
CA SER A 406 2.74 -21.37 0.07
C SER A 406 3.71 -20.25 0.40
N TYR A 407 4.90 -20.61 0.87
CA TYR A 407 6.00 -19.71 1.18
C TYR A 407 7.26 -20.10 0.41
N THR A 408 8.03 -19.09 -0.01
CA THR A 408 9.42 -19.24 -0.43
C THR A 408 10.24 -18.18 0.30
N GLU A 409 11.30 -18.56 0.99
CA GLU A 409 12.18 -17.61 1.70
C GLU A 409 13.64 -17.84 1.32
N ASP A 410 14.33 -16.76 0.92
CA ASP A 410 15.71 -16.82 0.42
C ASP A 410 16.38 -15.43 0.48
N ARG A 411 17.58 -15.37 1.08
CA ARG A 411 18.45 -14.16 1.08
C ARG A 411 17.69 -12.86 1.39
N ASN A 412 16.93 -12.85 2.49
CA ASN A 412 16.09 -11.75 3.00
C ASN A 412 14.79 -11.45 2.22
N LEU A 413 14.47 -12.19 1.15
CA LEU A 413 13.19 -12.11 0.45
C LEU A 413 12.29 -13.29 0.85
N THR A 414 11.11 -12.99 1.38
CA THR A 414 10.02 -13.95 1.57
C THR A 414 8.92 -13.64 0.55
N PHE A 415 8.37 -14.66 -0.11
CA PHE A 415 7.17 -14.56 -0.94
C PHE A 415 6.10 -15.50 -0.42
N ALA A 416 4.92 -14.96 -0.11
CA ALA A 416 3.75 -15.71 0.34
C ALA A 416 2.60 -15.63 -0.68
N ILE A 417 2.15 -16.78 -1.18
CA ILE A 417 0.93 -16.87 -2.00
C ILE A 417 -0.21 -17.33 -1.10
N VAL A 418 -1.34 -16.63 -1.10
CA VAL A 418 -2.50 -16.97 -0.27
C VAL A 418 -3.66 -17.41 -1.15
N MET A 419 -4.13 -18.63 -0.94
CA MET A 419 -5.19 -19.22 -1.74
C MET A 419 -6.55 -18.60 -1.39
N ASN A 420 -7.31 -18.25 -2.42
CA ASN A 420 -8.64 -17.65 -2.34
C ASN A 420 -8.62 -16.25 -1.67
N GLY A 421 -7.57 -15.46 -1.89
CA GLY A 421 -7.52 -14.03 -1.57
C GLY A 421 -7.62 -13.15 -2.82
N SER A 422 -8.30 -12.01 -2.69
CA SER A 422 -8.39 -10.92 -3.68
C SER A 422 -7.14 -10.00 -3.63
N HIS A 423 -7.28 -8.79 -4.18
CA HIS A 423 -6.36 -7.67 -3.99
C HIS A 423 -6.19 -7.30 -2.51
N MET A 424 -7.29 -7.03 -1.80
CA MET A 424 -7.31 -6.76 -0.36
C MET A 424 -7.25 -8.09 0.42
N LEU A 425 -6.08 -8.71 0.42
CA LEU A 425 -5.85 -10.02 1.01
C LEU A 425 -6.29 -10.14 2.50
N PRO A 426 -6.07 -9.13 3.38
CA PRO A 426 -6.53 -9.23 4.78
C PRO A 426 -8.05 -9.17 4.93
N TYR A 427 -8.78 -8.55 4.00
CA TYR A 427 -10.25 -8.56 3.98
C TYR A 427 -10.80 -9.98 3.74
N ASP A 428 -10.26 -10.70 2.76
CA ASP A 428 -10.63 -12.10 2.47
C ASP A 428 -10.16 -13.11 3.52
N LYS A 429 -8.93 -12.91 4.02
CA LYS A 429 -8.14 -13.91 4.74
C LYS A 429 -7.47 -13.27 5.97
N PRO A 430 -8.23 -12.73 6.94
CA PRO A 430 -7.66 -11.98 8.07
C PRO A 430 -6.76 -12.86 8.95
N PHE A 431 -7.10 -14.14 9.13
CA PHE A 431 -6.31 -15.05 9.97
C PHE A 431 -5.04 -15.52 9.28
N GLU A 432 -5.10 -15.87 7.99
CA GLU A 432 -3.92 -16.14 7.19
C GLU A 432 -3.00 -14.90 7.17
N SER A 433 -3.55 -13.71 6.89
CA SER A 433 -2.82 -12.43 6.87
C SER A 433 -2.12 -12.13 8.21
N LEU A 434 -2.81 -12.34 9.33
CA LEU A 434 -2.24 -12.15 10.67
C LEU A 434 -1.11 -13.15 10.97
N ASP A 435 -1.28 -14.43 10.66
CA ASP A 435 -0.22 -15.43 10.84
C ASP A 435 1.01 -15.11 9.96
N MET A 436 0.78 -14.63 8.74
CA MET A 436 1.83 -14.20 7.81
C MET A 436 2.66 -13.02 8.33
N ILE A 437 2.03 -11.92 8.77
CA ILE A 437 2.78 -10.78 9.28
C ILE A 437 3.48 -11.12 10.60
N ASN A 438 2.86 -11.96 11.45
CA ASN A 438 3.47 -12.43 12.70
C ASN A 438 4.75 -13.24 12.43
N ARG A 439 4.71 -14.17 11.47
CA ARG A 439 5.91 -14.91 11.00
C ARG A 439 7.01 -13.95 10.54
N PHE A 440 6.67 -12.98 9.70
CA PHE A 440 7.63 -12.01 9.18
C PHE A 440 8.26 -11.15 10.29
N MET A 441 7.48 -10.69 11.27
CA MET A 441 7.98 -9.91 12.40
C MET A 441 8.72 -10.75 13.47
N GLY A 442 8.64 -12.08 13.40
CA GLY A 442 9.20 -13.01 14.39
C GLY A 442 8.41 -13.05 15.70
N VAL A 443 7.07 -12.99 15.63
CA VAL A 443 6.17 -12.92 16.80
C VAL A 443 5.01 -13.91 16.70
N GLY A 444 4.18 -13.99 17.74
CA GLY A 444 3.11 -14.98 17.87
C GLY A 444 3.60 -16.36 18.29
N ASP A 445 2.70 -17.34 18.35
CA ASP A 445 2.98 -18.69 18.85
C ASP A 445 2.73 -19.80 17.80
N ASN A 446 2.84 -19.44 16.52
CA ASN A 446 2.42 -20.25 15.36
C ASN A 446 0.96 -20.73 15.47
N LYS A 447 0.07 -19.94 16.07
CA LYS A 447 -1.37 -20.16 16.01
C LYS A 447 -2.09 -18.89 15.58
N VAL A 448 -3.25 -19.10 14.96
CA VAL A 448 -4.20 -18.01 14.68
C VAL A 448 -5.62 -18.50 14.90
N ASN A 449 -6.43 -17.71 15.61
CA ASN A 449 -7.79 -18.07 16.01
C ASN A 449 -7.89 -19.48 16.65
N GLY A 450 -6.90 -19.81 17.50
CA GLY A 450 -6.80 -21.10 18.19
C GLY A 450 -6.33 -22.30 17.34
N LYS A 451 -6.10 -22.12 16.04
CA LYS A 451 -5.65 -23.15 15.09
C LYS A 451 -4.15 -23.15 14.93
N ILE A 452 -3.53 -24.31 14.72
CA ILE A 452 -2.07 -24.43 14.57
C ILE A 452 -1.68 -24.10 13.14
N SER A 453 -0.70 -23.21 12.94
CA SER A 453 -0.18 -22.84 11.63
C SER A 453 1.25 -23.37 11.43
N ARG A 454 1.56 -23.96 10.27
CA ARG A 454 2.89 -24.50 9.96
C ARG A 454 3.28 -24.34 8.49
N LEU A 455 4.59 -24.27 8.25
CA LEU A 455 5.20 -24.32 6.91
C LEU A 455 5.83 -25.69 6.69
N GLY A 456 5.63 -26.27 5.50
CA GLY A 456 6.07 -27.62 5.16
C GLY A 456 5.51 -28.70 6.09
N ASP A 457 6.27 -29.78 6.27
CA ASP A 457 5.98 -30.85 7.24
C ASP A 457 6.22 -30.46 8.71
N GLY A 458 6.62 -29.20 8.96
CA GLY A 458 7.00 -28.68 10.28
C GLY A 458 8.50 -28.71 10.57
N SER A 459 9.35 -29.06 9.60
CA SER A 459 10.82 -29.13 9.78
C SER A 459 11.61 -27.87 9.40
N VAL A 460 10.96 -26.79 8.93
CA VAL A 460 11.67 -25.54 8.56
C VAL A 460 12.03 -24.76 9.82
N GLU A 461 13.32 -24.71 10.14
CA GLU A 461 13.88 -23.93 11.24
C GLU A 461 13.57 -22.43 11.07
N ALA A 462 12.97 -21.82 12.10
CA ALA A 462 12.70 -20.39 12.09
C ALA A 462 13.99 -19.59 12.33
N GLY A 463 14.47 -18.89 11.29
CA GLY A 463 15.45 -17.80 11.39
C GLY A 463 16.86 -18.20 11.82
N GLY A 464 17.83 -18.08 10.90
CA GLY A 464 19.24 -18.28 11.23
C GLY A 464 19.75 -17.28 12.26
N GLU A 465 20.17 -17.76 13.43
CA GLU A 465 20.89 -16.96 14.43
C GLU A 465 22.22 -16.43 13.89
N PRO A 466 22.70 -15.25 14.33
CA PRO A 466 23.99 -14.72 13.92
C PRO A 466 25.14 -15.62 14.42
N GLN A 467 25.82 -16.30 13.49
CA GLN A 467 26.95 -17.16 13.81
C GLN A 467 28.10 -16.38 14.48
N ASN A 468 28.35 -16.65 15.76
CA ASN A 468 29.63 -16.37 16.40
C ASN A 468 30.44 -17.68 16.53
N PRO A 469 31.68 -17.74 16.02
CA PRO A 469 32.46 -18.97 16.02
C PRO A 469 33.31 -19.11 17.29
N ASP A 470 32.91 -19.98 18.21
CA ASP A 470 33.87 -20.95 18.78
C ASP A 470 33.16 -22.16 19.37
N GLY A 471 33.79 -23.34 19.26
CA GLY A 471 33.17 -24.61 19.62
C GLY A 471 33.73 -25.23 20.90
N SER A 472 32.85 -25.71 21.78
CA SER A 472 33.06 -26.98 22.50
C SER A 472 31.76 -27.46 23.15
N ALA A 473 31.46 -28.75 22.97
CA ALA A 473 30.27 -29.38 23.53
C ALA A 473 30.63 -30.14 24.81
N GLU A 474 29.86 -29.95 25.88
CA GLU A 474 29.75 -30.91 26.98
C GLU A 474 28.27 -31.16 27.30
N SER A 475 27.93 -32.44 27.49
CA SER A 475 26.58 -32.92 27.79
C SER A 475 26.38 -33.11 29.29
N VAL A 476 25.33 -32.53 29.87
CA VAL A 476 24.86 -32.87 31.23
C VAL A 476 23.34 -33.02 31.24
N THR A 477 22.86 -33.98 32.01
CA THR A 477 21.47 -34.42 32.16
C THR A 477 20.63 -33.54 33.09
N ASP A 478 19.30 -33.69 32.99
CA ASP A 478 18.29 -33.06 33.84
C ASP A 478 18.54 -33.24 35.36
N ASP A 479 18.28 -32.19 36.14
CA ASP A 479 17.78 -32.30 37.52
C ASP A 479 16.98 -31.03 37.93
N GLU A 480 16.13 -31.16 38.95
CA GLU A 480 15.05 -30.22 39.27
C GLU A 480 15.48 -28.96 40.07
N GLY A 481 14.84 -27.84 39.76
CA GLY A 481 14.35 -26.83 40.73
C GLY A 481 15.34 -26.12 41.66
N THR A 482 15.62 -24.84 41.39
CA THR A 482 16.14 -23.90 42.41
C THR A 482 15.46 -22.52 42.40
N ASP A 483 15.30 -21.98 43.60
CA ASP A 483 14.56 -20.77 43.96
C ASP A 483 15.37 -19.47 43.73
N TRP A 484 14.77 -18.48 43.07
CA TRP A 484 15.41 -17.21 42.67
C TRP A 484 15.45 -16.11 43.76
N SER A 485 15.19 -16.47 45.02
CA SER A 485 15.05 -15.52 46.14
C SER A 485 16.32 -14.74 46.55
N GLN A 486 17.48 -14.92 45.91
CA GLN A 486 18.74 -14.26 46.28
C GLN A 486 19.19 -13.08 45.40
N TYR A 487 18.59 -12.84 44.24
CA TYR A 487 19.09 -11.81 43.29
C TYR A 487 18.69 -10.35 43.62
N TYR A 488 17.99 -10.09 44.73
CA TYR A 488 17.42 -8.77 45.04
C TYR A 488 18.21 -7.90 46.05
N SER A 489 19.39 -8.34 46.53
CA SER A 489 20.12 -7.64 47.62
C SER A 489 21.27 -6.71 47.18
N TRP A 490 21.75 -6.80 45.94
CA TRP A 490 22.94 -6.04 45.49
C TRP A 490 22.61 -4.71 44.79
N GLY A 491 21.48 -4.61 44.07
CA GLY A 491 21.13 -3.40 43.30
C GLY A 491 20.75 -2.19 44.15
N THR A 492 20.06 -2.40 45.28
CA THR A 492 19.59 -1.32 46.17
C THR A 492 20.73 -0.56 46.84
N SER A 493 21.82 -1.26 47.20
CA SER A 493 23.00 -0.65 47.83
C SER A 493 23.80 0.21 46.84
N ALA A 494 23.92 -0.22 45.58
CA ALA A 494 24.61 0.54 44.54
C ALA A 494 23.87 1.85 44.20
N LEU A 495 22.54 1.80 44.07
CA LEU A 495 21.71 2.96 43.74
C LEU A 495 21.87 4.10 44.77
N ILE A 496 21.90 3.77 46.07
CA ILE A 496 22.07 4.75 47.15
C ILE A 496 23.43 5.47 47.06
N VAL A 497 24.50 4.75 46.72
CA VAL A 497 25.84 5.34 46.56
C VAL A 497 25.89 6.31 45.38
N VAL A 498 25.25 5.96 44.25
CA VAL A 498 25.16 6.84 43.07
C VAL A 498 24.38 8.12 43.37
N ILE A 499 23.24 8.02 44.07
CA ILE A 499 22.42 9.18 44.47
C ILE A 499 23.21 10.11 45.40
N LEU A 500 23.96 9.56 46.36
CA LEU A 500 24.82 10.35 47.26
C LEU A 500 25.95 11.06 46.49
N PHE A 501 26.58 10.41 45.52
CA PHE A 501 27.58 11.05 44.65
C PHE A 501 26.99 12.17 43.80
N ALA A 502 25.81 11.97 43.20
CA ALA A 502 25.11 12.99 42.43
C ALA A 502 24.73 14.22 43.29
N ALA A 503 24.27 14.00 44.53
CA ALA A 503 23.96 15.07 45.48
C ALA A 503 25.22 15.89 45.86
N ILE A 504 26.36 15.22 46.09
CA ILE A 504 27.63 15.89 46.39
C ILE A 504 28.13 16.69 45.17
N ALA A 505 28.05 16.13 43.96
CA ALA A 505 28.43 16.82 42.73
C ALA A 505 27.56 18.07 42.48
N GLY A 506 26.23 17.94 42.63
CA GLY A 506 25.29 19.05 42.53
C GLY A 506 25.54 20.15 43.56
N TYR A 507 25.86 19.78 44.81
CA TYR A 507 26.22 20.74 45.87
C TYR A 507 27.53 21.48 45.57
N CYS A 508 28.55 20.78 45.07
CA CYS A 508 29.81 21.39 44.64
C CYS A 508 29.62 22.36 43.46
N TRP A 509 28.80 22.01 42.47
CA TRP A 509 28.47 22.87 41.33
C TRP A 509 27.63 24.09 41.74
N TYR A 510 26.67 23.93 42.65
CA TYR A 510 25.93 25.05 43.23
C TYR A 510 26.84 26.02 43.98
N LYS A 511 27.80 25.48 44.77
CA LYS A 511 28.77 26.28 45.52
C LYS A 511 29.75 27.04 44.63
N SER A 512 30.23 26.45 43.54
CA SER A 512 31.10 27.14 42.58
C SER A 512 30.36 28.26 41.83
N ARG A 513 29.11 28.03 41.40
CA ARG A 513 28.25 29.09 40.83
C ARG A 513 27.95 30.23 41.80
N LYS A 514 27.88 29.97 43.10
CA LYS A 514 27.66 31.02 44.11
C LYS A 514 28.88 31.94 44.28
N GLN A 515 30.10 31.43 44.13
CA GLN A 515 31.33 32.24 44.22
C GLN A 515 31.61 33.09 42.97
N ALA A 516 31.00 32.76 41.82
CA ALA A 516 31.13 33.53 40.57
C ALA A 516 30.27 34.81 40.52
N ARG A 517 29.55 35.16 41.60
CA ARG A 517 28.54 36.23 41.60
C ARG A 517 28.88 37.47 42.46
N GLU A 518 30.06 37.49 43.09
CA GLU A 518 30.57 38.62 43.88
C GLU A 518 31.96 39.04 43.35
N GLY A 519 31.97 39.77 42.23
CA GLY A 519 33.17 40.30 41.58
C GLY A 519 32.83 41.46 40.64
N TYR A 520 33.44 42.63 40.85
CA TYR A 520 32.98 43.91 40.30
C TYR A 520 33.67 44.32 38.98
N ALA A 521 33.06 45.29 38.30
CA ALA A 521 33.64 46.30 37.39
C ALA A 521 33.71 46.06 35.85
N ARG A 522 33.29 47.13 35.15
CA ARG A 522 33.43 47.48 33.72
C ARG A 522 34.59 48.49 33.58
N PRO A 523 35.23 48.74 32.40
CA PRO A 523 34.61 49.66 31.41
C PRO A 523 35.03 49.58 29.90
N SER A 524 34.21 50.25 29.07
CA SER A 524 34.50 51.05 27.84
C SER A 524 35.27 50.53 26.59
N SER A 525 34.52 50.39 25.48
CA SER A 525 34.68 50.98 24.12
C SER A 525 36.05 51.31 23.48
N THR A 526 36.22 51.01 22.18
CA THR A 526 36.47 52.00 21.07
C THR A 526 36.43 51.41 19.64
N THR A 527 35.59 51.99 18.78
CA THR A 527 35.73 52.34 17.33
C THR A 527 36.77 51.67 16.40
N ARG A 528 36.39 51.34 15.14
CA ARG A 528 36.67 52.17 13.91
C ARG A 528 36.13 51.57 12.59
N ASP A 529 35.89 52.46 11.63
CA ASP A 529 35.35 52.24 10.27
C ASP A 529 36.40 51.83 9.22
N GLY A 530 35.98 51.35 8.04
CA GLY A 530 36.84 51.31 6.84
C GLY A 530 36.48 50.36 5.68
N GLU A 531 35.49 50.72 4.86
CA GLU A 531 35.41 50.35 3.42
C GLU A 531 36.35 51.28 2.58
N PRO A 532 36.56 51.15 1.23
CA PRO A 532 35.78 50.39 0.22
C PRO A 532 36.56 49.70 -0.95
N MET A 533 35.78 49.21 -1.94
CA MET A 533 36.07 49.02 -3.39
C MET A 533 36.76 47.74 -3.89
N GLY A 534 36.07 47.04 -4.80
CA GLY A 534 36.68 46.60 -6.06
C GLY A 534 36.15 45.33 -6.75
N GLY A 535 35.24 45.48 -7.72
CA GLY A 535 35.15 44.57 -8.88
C GLY A 535 33.96 43.61 -8.95
N GLY A 536 32.98 43.93 -9.80
CA GLY A 536 31.97 42.97 -10.30
C GLY A 536 31.83 43.09 -11.82
N PHE A 537 31.12 42.15 -12.45
CA PHE A 537 30.70 42.27 -13.86
C PHE A 537 29.36 41.55 -14.14
N LEU A 538 28.31 42.33 -14.43
CA LEU A 538 27.14 41.93 -15.24
C LEU A 538 27.57 41.98 -16.74
N GLY A 539 26.93 41.40 -17.77
CA GLY A 539 25.57 40.89 -17.97
C GLY A 539 24.95 41.50 -19.26
N LEU A 540 23.86 40.90 -19.80
CA LEU A 540 23.01 41.39 -20.93
C LEU A 540 23.69 41.37 -22.34
N PHE A 541 23.06 41.39 -23.55
CA PHE A 541 21.72 41.69 -24.14
C PHE A 541 21.49 40.83 -25.45
N ALA A 542 20.41 40.92 -26.27
CA ALA A 542 18.93 40.87 -26.09
C ALA A 542 18.14 40.95 -27.44
N LYS A 543 16.95 40.28 -27.54
CA LYS A 543 15.77 40.52 -28.45
C LYS A 543 15.77 40.22 -29.99
N GLY A 544 14.66 39.57 -30.43
CA GLY A 544 13.98 39.74 -31.75
C GLY A 544 13.81 38.44 -32.60
N LYS A 545 12.70 38.11 -33.29
CA LYS A 545 11.46 38.83 -33.73
C LYS A 545 10.24 37.86 -33.91
N ARG A 546 9.04 38.44 -34.15
CA ARG A 546 7.66 37.85 -34.24
C ARG A 546 7.28 37.12 -35.55
N SER A 547 6.23 36.28 -35.45
CA SER A 547 5.11 36.11 -36.42
C SER A 547 3.76 36.02 -35.66
N ASN A 548 2.58 35.92 -36.32
CA ASN A 548 1.33 36.57 -35.83
C ASN A 548 -0.01 35.80 -35.98
N ARG A 549 -0.69 35.51 -34.84
CA ARG A 549 -2.18 35.38 -34.60
C ARG A 549 -3.03 34.29 -35.33
N PRO A 550 -4.27 33.96 -34.85
CA PRO A 550 -5.02 34.49 -33.70
C PRO A 550 -5.39 33.46 -32.60
N LYS A 551 -6.08 33.95 -31.56
CA LYS A 551 -6.52 33.22 -30.35
C LYS A 551 -7.82 32.43 -30.58
N LEU A 552 -8.01 31.36 -29.82
CA LEU A 552 -9.29 31.04 -29.18
C LEU A 552 -9.07 31.14 -27.66
N ARG A 553 -10.10 31.54 -26.91
CA ARG A 553 -10.11 31.71 -25.45
C ARG A 553 -11.34 30.95 -24.96
N LEU A 554 -11.15 30.02 -24.05
CA LEU A 554 -12.18 29.53 -23.15
C LEU A 554 -11.74 29.93 -21.75
N ASP A 555 -12.68 30.52 -21.02
CA ASP A 555 -12.47 31.04 -19.67
C ASP A 555 -12.65 29.94 -18.63
N ASP A 556 -12.33 30.28 -17.40
CA ASP A 556 -12.34 29.41 -16.22
C ASP A 556 -13.72 28.76 -16.00
N GLN A 557 -13.75 27.49 -15.58
CA GLN A 557 -14.92 26.88 -14.94
C GLN A 557 -14.58 26.46 -13.52
N ASP A 558 -15.51 26.79 -12.64
CA ASP A 558 -15.46 26.74 -11.19
C ASP A 558 -16.50 25.69 -10.78
N ASP A 559 -16.05 24.47 -10.44
CA ASP A 559 -16.94 23.34 -10.17
C ASP A 559 -17.35 23.31 -8.70
N THR A 560 -18.27 24.20 -8.35
CA THR A 560 -19.08 24.10 -7.12
C THR A 560 -20.27 23.15 -7.36
N ASN A 561 -20.14 21.90 -6.94
CA ASN A 561 -21.28 20.97 -6.87
C ASN A 561 -22.03 21.14 -5.54
N GLU A 562 -22.86 22.19 -5.47
CA GLU A 562 -24.06 22.17 -4.63
C GLU A 562 -25.23 21.68 -5.51
N LEU A 563 -25.85 20.57 -5.15
CA LEU A 563 -27.24 20.27 -5.54
C LEU A 563 -27.98 19.68 -4.33
N ASP A 564 -29.01 20.42 -3.92
CA ASP A 564 -29.85 20.16 -2.76
C ASP A 564 -30.79 18.94 -2.92
N GLU A 565 -31.33 18.55 -1.76
CA GLU A 565 -32.50 17.70 -1.54
C GLU A 565 -33.54 17.67 -2.68
N LEU A 566 -33.98 16.46 -3.04
CA LEU A 566 -35.27 16.27 -3.69
C LEU A 566 -36.07 15.16 -2.99
N VAL A 567 -36.95 15.61 -2.09
CA VAL A 567 -37.90 14.80 -1.32
C VAL A 567 -38.79 13.98 -2.26
N ILE A 568 -38.80 12.65 -2.08
CA ILE A 568 -39.70 11.75 -2.79
C ILE A 568 -41.06 11.70 -2.07
N GLU A 569 -42.01 12.53 -2.51
CA GLU A 569 -43.43 12.27 -2.24
C GLU A 569 -44.04 11.38 -3.35
N THR A 570 -44.57 10.23 -2.95
CA THR A 570 -45.40 9.38 -3.82
C THR A 570 -46.78 10.01 -4.04
N PRO A 571 -47.40 9.79 -5.21
CA PRO A 571 -48.76 9.24 -5.14
C PRO A 571 -49.10 8.15 -6.17
N THR A 572 -50.20 7.46 -5.83
CA THR A 572 -50.73 6.21 -6.39
C THR A 572 -51.51 6.32 -7.70
N LEU A 573 -51.32 5.30 -8.57
CA LEU A 573 -52.30 4.50 -9.35
C LEU A 573 -53.46 5.12 -10.18
N PHE A 574 -53.73 4.40 -11.29
CA PHE A 574 -54.93 4.34 -12.16
C PHE A 574 -55.20 5.47 -13.17
N ALA A 575 -54.99 5.16 -14.46
CA ALA A 575 -56.09 4.92 -15.43
C ALA A 575 -55.54 4.32 -16.74
N ALA A 576 -56.41 3.71 -17.56
CA ALA A 576 -56.09 3.10 -18.85
C ALA A 576 -56.70 3.89 -20.02
N GLU A 577 -56.70 3.30 -21.23
CA GLU A 577 -57.25 3.78 -22.53
C GLU A 577 -56.34 4.73 -23.35
N GLU A 578 -56.35 4.75 -24.69
CA GLU A 578 -56.52 3.73 -25.75
C GLU A 578 -56.21 4.38 -27.13
N TYR A 579 -55.73 3.62 -28.13
CA TYR A 579 -55.53 4.02 -29.55
C TYR A 579 -54.52 5.17 -29.86
N SER A 580 -53.92 5.30 -31.06
CA SER A 580 -54.23 4.68 -32.37
C SER A 580 -52.98 4.30 -33.20
N ASP A 581 -53.19 3.42 -34.19
CA ASP A 581 -52.28 3.22 -35.33
C ASP A 581 -52.10 4.52 -36.16
N ASP A 582 -50.99 4.62 -36.91
CA ASP A 582 -51.06 4.77 -38.37
C ASP A 582 -49.72 4.40 -39.06
N ASP A 583 -49.79 4.00 -40.33
CA ASP A 583 -48.73 3.26 -41.04
C ASP A 583 -48.22 3.99 -42.33
N HIS A 584 -47.16 3.45 -42.94
CA HIS A 584 -46.87 3.47 -44.39
C HIS A 584 -46.31 4.72 -45.12
N HIS A 585 -45.03 4.62 -45.52
CA HIS A 585 -44.48 4.58 -46.92
C HIS A 585 -43.14 5.35 -47.06
N ARG A 586 -41.99 4.86 -47.57
CA ARG A 586 -41.55 3.92 -48.65
C ARG A 586 -41.11 4.64 -49.96
N ARG A 587 -39.98 4.18 -50.54
CA ARG A 587 -39.33 4.50 -51.85
C ARG A 587 -38.40 5.74 -51.93
N SER A 588 -37.35 5.79 -52.79
CA SER A 588 -36.57 4.75 -53.53
C SER A 588 -35.43 5.37 -54.38
N GLY A 589 -34.39 4.59 -54.73
CA GLY A 589 -33.53 4.78 -55.91
C GLY A 589 -32.02 4.68 -55.59
N GLU A 590 -31.29 3.61 -55.97
CA GLU A 590 -30.77 3.26 -57.32
C GLU A 590 -29.57 4.14 -57.76
N ASN A 591 -28.47 3.65 -58.37
CA ASN A 591 -28.15 2.40 -59.10
C ASN A 591 -26.63 2.04 -58.93
N ALA A 592 -26.21 0.77 -58.85
CA ALA A 592 -25.60 -0.08 -59.92
C ALA A 592 -24.25 0.45 -60.54
N ALA A 593 -23.29 -0.31 -61.08
CA ALA A 593 -22.90 -1.74 -61.20
C ALA A 593 -21.57 -1.79 -62.03
N ALA A 594 -20.74 -2.84 -62.17
CA ALA A 594 -20.42 -4.12 -61.49
C ALA A 594 -19.25 -4.81 -62.26
N LYS A 595 -18.84 -6.05 -61.88
CA LYS A 595 -17.92 -7.01 -62.60
C LYS A 595 -16.39 -6.78 -62.44
N SER A 596 -15.50 -7.79 -62.59
CA SER A 596 -15.56 -9.27 -62.47
C SER A 596 -14.17 -9.91 -62.72
N SER A 597 -13.96 -11.13 -62.18
CA SER A 597 -13.10 -12.24 -62.66
C SER A 597 -11.56 -12.26 -62.50
N LYS A 598 -11.14 -13.17 -61.59
CA LYS A 598 -10.32 -14.39 -61.81
C LYS A 598 -8.86 -14.32 -62.32
N LYS A 599 -7.98 -14.90 -61.47
CA LYS A 599 -7.19 -16.15 -61.65
C LYS A 599 -5.65 -16.10 -61.79
N ASP A 600 -5.08 -17.15 -61.19
CA ASP A 600 -3.84 -17.89 -61.50
C ASP A 600 -2.46 -17.34 -61.06
N THR A 601 -1.88 -18.02 -60.05
CA THR A 601 -0.44 -18.19 -59.75
C THR A 601 0.24 -19.01 -60.86
N PRO A 602 1.59 -18.94 -61.08
CA PRO A 602 2.52 -19.65 -60.19
C PRO A 602 3.95 -19.05 -60.02
N THR A 603 4.69 -19.71 -59.13
CA THR A 603 6.09 -19.56 -58.67
C THR A 603 7.23 -19.51 -59.70
N THR A 604 8.29 -18.74 -59.38
CA THR A 604 9.74 -19.04 -59.58
C THR A 604 10.61 -18.03 -58.77
N ARG A 605 11.91 -18.21 -58.45
CA ARG A 605 12.77 -19.34 -58.00
C ARG A 605 14.21 -18.79 -57.78
N PHE A 606 15.01 -19.33 -56.86
CA PHE A 606 16.48 -19.10 -56.67
C PHE A 606 16.94 -17.70 -56.16
N ALA A 607 18.07 -17.53 -55.45
CA ALA A 607 18.93 -18.45 -54.67
C ALA A 607 19.88 -17.68 -53.71
N ILE A 608 20.04 -18.21 -52.50
CA ILE A 608 21.29 -18.63 -51.81
C ILE A 608 22.57 -17.80 -52.00
N ALA A 609 23.17 -17.40 -50.86
CA ALA A 609 24.60 -17.53 -50.61
C ALA A 609 24.80 -17.91 -49.11
N GLU A 610 25.46 -19.06 -48.88
CA GLU A 610 26.01 -19.51 -47.58
C GLU A 610 27.28 -18.66 -47.24
N GLU A 611 28.08 -18.82 -46.18
CA GLU A 611 28.51 -19.94 -45.32
C GLU A 611 28.87 -19.38 -43.91
N GLY A 612 29.07 -20.15 -42.84
CA GLY A 612 29.11 -21.62 -42.74
C GLY A 612 29.15 -22.12 -41.29
N GLU A 613 29.13 -23.44 -41.14
CA GLU A 613 28.94 -24.20 -39.90
C GLU A 613 30.23 -24.54 -39.14
N SER A 614 30.07 -25.09 -37.94
CA SER A 614 30.85 -26.26 -37.52
C SER A 614 29.99 -27.12 -36.58
N ASP A 615 29.54 -28.28 -37.06
CA ASP A 615 28.86 -29.32 -36.29
C ASP A 615 29.83 -30.15 -35.42
N ASP A 616 29.28 -31.00 -34.55
CA ASP A 616 29.69 -32.42 -34.43
C ASP A 616 28.57 -33.25 -33.72
N ASP A 617 28.03 -34.23 -34.47
CA ASP A 617 27.51 -35.57 -34.12
C ASP A 617 26.37 -35.84 -33.09
N PHE A 618 25.18 -36.07 -33.68
CA PHE A 618 24.30 -37.27 -33.59
C PHE A 618 24.59 -38.41 -32.58
N GLU A 619 23.52 -38.93 -31.95
CA GLU A 619 23.06 -40.34 -32.11
C GLU A 619 21.52 -40.44 -31.96
N ASP A 620 20.89 -41.30 -32.80
CA ASP A 620 19.47 -41.68 -32.75
C ASP A 620 19.21 -42.77 -31.71
N PHE A 621 18.06 -42.75 -31.03
CA PHE A 621 17.36 -43.98 -30.65
C PHE A 621 15.85 -43.78 -30.54
N ALA A 622 15.10 -44.65 -31.21
CA ALA A 622 13.65 -44.76 -31.11
C ALA A 622 13.24 -46.23 -30.96
N ASP A 623 11.98 -46.40 -30.53
CA ASP A 623 11.15 -47.61 -30.59
C ASP A 623 11.23 -48.61 -29.42
N TRP A 624 10.12 -48.72 -28.66
CA TRP A 624 9.57 -49.97 -28.14
C TRP A 624 8.12 -49.82 -27.59
N ASP A 625 7.18 -50.07 -28.50
CA ASP A 625 6.07 -51.04 -28.43
C ASP A 625 4.87 -50.88 -27.46
N ASP A 626 3.71 -51.31 -27.96
CA ASP A 626 2.37 -51.23 -27.36
C ASP A 626 2.04 -52.40 -26.40
N GLY A 627 1.10 -52.19 -25.49
CA GLY A 627 0.69 -53.19 -24.48
C GLY A 627 -0.72 -53.01 -23.90
N ASP A 628 -1.74 -53.16 -24.74
CA ASP A 628 -3.17 -53.06 -24.39
C ASP A 628 -3.64 -54.19 -23.44
N ASN A 629 -4.36 -53.85 -22.36
CA ASN A 629 -5.58 -54.61 -22.01
C ASN A 629 -6.56 -53.85 -21.11
N SER A 630 -7.79 -53.73 -21.60
CA SER A 630 -8.99 -53.24 -20.90
C SER A 630 -9.45 -54.11 -19.70
N THR A 631 -10.17 -53.49 -18.74
CA THR A 631 -11.31 -54.19 -18.10
C THR A 631 -12.37 -53.20 -17.59
N LEU A 632 -13.61 -53.37 -18.06
CA LEU A 632 -14.79 -52.59 -17.70
C LEU A 632 -15.44 -53.09 -16.41
N ILE A 633 -15.92 -52.18 -15.54
CA ILE A 633 -17.01 -52.46 -14.60
C ILE A 633 -18.02 -51.29 -14.61
N GLU A 634 -19.29 -51.60 -14.84
CA GLU A 634 -20.37 -50.63 -14.94
C GLU A 634 -20.96 -50.17 -13.60
N SER A 635 -21.35 -48.89 -13.58
CA SER A 635 -22.49 -48.24 -12.91
C SER A 635 -23.21 -48.88 -11.69
N LYS A 636 -23.44 -48.04 -10.67
CA LYS A 636 -24.70 -48.04 -9.91
C LYS A 636 -24.99 -46.67 -9.27
N LYS A 637 -26.15 -46.09 -9.60
CA LYS A 637 -26.74 -44.92 -8.91
C LYS A 637 -27.38 -45.35 -7.58
N PRO A 638 -27.39 -44.49 -6.54
CA PRO A 638 -28.42 -44.47 -5.52
C PRO A 638 -29.53 -43.44 -5.85
N SER A 639 -30.71 -43.65 -5.28
CA SER A 639 -31.96 -42.94 -5.63
C SER A 639 -32.20 -41.66 -4.82
N LYS A 640 -32.80 -40.65 -5.46
CA LYS A 640 -33.55 -39.60 -4.75
C LYS A 640 -34.71 -40.23 -3.97
N SER A 641 -34.92 -39.80 -2.73
CA SER A 641 -36.17 -40.05 -2.00
C SER A 641 -36.77 -38.73 -1.54
N ASN A 642 -38.08 -38.57 -1.77
CA ASN A 642 -38.84 -37.41 -1.30
C ASN A 642 -39.32 -37.68 0.13
N LEU A 643 -39.25 -36.68 1.00
CA LEU A 643 -40.12 -36.59 2.18
C LEU A 643 -40.82 -35.24 2.19
N LYS A 644 -42.09 -35.27 2.58
CA LYS A 644 -43.02 -34.14 2.56
C LYS A 644 -43.01 -33.39 3.89
N LYS A 645 -43.59 -32.19 3.85
CA LYS A 645 -44.29 -31.53 4.96
C LYS A 645 -45.06 -32.54 5.82
N ASP A 646 -44.93 -32.43 7.14
CA ASP A 646 -45.91 -31.72 8.00
C ASP A 646 -45.15 -30.98 9.11
#